data_AF-A0A316PLM2-F1
#
_entry.id   AF-A0A316PLM2-F1
#
_cell.length_a   1.000
_cell.length_b   1.000
_cell.length_c   1.000
_cell.angle_alpha   90.00
_cell.angle_beta   90.00
_cell.angle_gamma   90.00
#
_symmetry.space_group_name_H-M   'P 1'
#
loop_
_entity.id
_entity.type
_entity.pdbx_description
1 polymer ?
#
loop_
_entity_poly.entity_id
_entity_poly.type
_entity_poly.pdbx_seq_one_letter_code
_entity_poly.pdbx_strand_id
1 'polypeptide(L)'
;MMNQMKKALASALAVLLLAGLLPAAAFAASSEHNIEDGDVSFGAGDCTGGCEGHIVTGTSNSGWNWERNKIDISGGTHTVLLRDCTIKTPVILGGAGSALDVHNGANVTLVLEGANELHGQGNKPAIWVEPGSTLTIEGTGSLSAYAGGGSSGTGAAAIGSAYGTNTSFGDIIIESGTVYAEGSGGGAGIGGGYELGIGSVSGNITINGGWVKAVGGESALGVTGGAGIGSGENADYTGTVTIHGGVVYAVGGADALSIGGGGRSVGDSENGTFTTGSGGNAVIVAPQGIGHVAGYPDWDGIFVSYNGQESTATVGADGAVHLNDSTATIEIWGQPVLDYDLAVEAGTTFVVRRNDRNDAPSSLTVSSGHTLANAGEVRVERECTLVLQEGAPALNNTGVLRLDSGVVELWGGPAQAQGGGQVIGIGQVRIPLTADMVQAIPDQTYTGSAIEPGVVILPQTMWNFTAHYASPADYTVTGYENNTNAGTATAKATPASGGQLLNKGEVRKNFEIAPTSYTMAVTDTLRVREGESDLLTKLNALASTGPEGVLGQGTLSWTHNGQPVQANTLAGEPVGGPYTVNWAFQLNTGNYAPQTMQGTVEVFIVEKEVPAIQIGTRNVTKTYGAEPVDISEFGITVTDGSGLPVAAPGAITLSVRDNTVAEVAADGKLKINNAGTAVVTVTVAETDTYAQQTATVYLTVQKKALTVGNIAAVDRPYAGRNALSVQLKCAEHDTLLGEEYLLGAGHGTVYGDELYLKAAGTMANAAAGQGKPVTVTEWQLTGGKAGNYILPAAPAGLTVNITKIDATPQNGELTVANELPKTYTFDLTGLHAALPENHYLGAAEYTASLEDNNGYVESWRVLNDMLIVRMDSVPQGTSGEFAKFTVKTASTNYNDFTAGIVLKAQDEVLGSITLANTVAGNGADKVLAFRYTVQLKDEADNPYTGTLSYEGTGTVSGGQDGIARPDAQGCLTVELAHGQSVTLKGSLQRDKGIAYTVTQQQVPGYAVATVTQEEGGAKTPGTSAGVSGSLALEGVKNVHIAYANTKQGGGETGGGTSTPAQKPNPKTGA
;
A
#
# COMPACT_ATOMS: atom_id res chain seq x y z
N MET A 1 9.39 1.50 13.57
CA MET A 1 9.56 2.93 13.91
C MET A 1 9.36 3.86 12.70
N MET A 2 10.14 3.78 11.61
CA MET A 2 9.99 4.71 10.46
C MET A 2 8.57 4.79 9.85
N ASN A 3 7.80 3.69 9.78
CA ASN A 3 6.40 3.76 9.30
C ASN A 3 5.44 4.50 10.25
N GLN A 4 5.74 4.55 11.56
CA GLN A 4 4.95 5.38 12.48
C GLN A 4 5.35 6.85 12.40
N MET A 5 6.62 7.17 12.13
CA MET A 5 7.01 8.56 11.84
C MET A 5 6.43 9.04 10.50
N LYS A 6 6.36 8.19 9.46
CA LYS A 6 5.68 8.55 8.20
C LYS A 6 4.17 8.73 8.37
N LYS A 7 3.48 7.87 9.13
CA LYS A 7 2.06 8.07 9.45
C LYS A 7 1.83 9.30 10.34
N ALA A 8 2.67 9.55 11.34
CA ALA A 8 2.59 10.77 12.15
C ALA A 8 2.86 12.05 11.33
N LEU A 9 3.74 12.01 10.32
CA LEU A 9 3.98 13.15 9.43
C LEU A 9 2.81 13.37 8.46
N ALA A 10 2.21 12.30 7.93
CA ALA A 10 1.01 12.37 7.09
C ALA A 10 -0.22 12.85 7.89
N SER A 11 -0.42 12.36 9.12
CA SER A 11 -1.48 12.84 10.01
C SER A 11 -1.23 14.25 10.52
N ALA A 12 0.03 14.68 10.72
CA ALA A 12 0.33 16.08 11.01
C ALA A 12 0.03 16.99 9.81
N LEU A 13 0.30 16.54 8.58
CA LEU A 13 -0.04 17.27 7.36
C LEU A 13 -1.57 17.32 7.13
N ALA A 14 -2.28 16.22 7.38
CA ALA A 14 -3.73 16.15 7.28
C ALA A 14 -4.44 16.98 8.38
N VAL A 15 -3.91 17.02 9.61
CA VAL A 15 -4.44 17.89 10.68
C VAL A 15 -4.08 19.36 10.45
N LEU A 16 -2.99 19.66 9.74
CA LEU A 16 -2.69 21.01 9.23
C LEU A 16 -3.57 21.42 8.02
N LEU A 17 -4.27 20.48 7.38
CA LEU A 17 -5.25 20.73 6.32
C LEU A 17 -6.70 20.78 6.86
N LEU A 18 -7.06 19.91 7.81
CA LEU A 18 -8.38 19.95 8.48
C LEU A 18 -8.51 21.10 9.49
N ALA A 19 -7.40 21.61 10.01
CA ALA A 19 -7.38 22.91 10.70
C ALA A 19 -7.05 24.00 9.69
N GLY A 20 -8.03 24.31 8.81
CA GLY A 20 -8.07 25.47 7.92
C GLY A 20 -8.18 26.79 8.71
N LEU A 21 -7.24 27.00 9.63
CA LEU A 21 -7.08 28.24 10.37
C LEU A 21 -6.49 29.31 9.44
N LEU A 22 -7.43 29.95 8.74
CA LEU A 22 -7.41 31.34 8.27
C LEU A 22 -6.77 31.52 6.88
N PRO A 23 -7.40 32.38 6.05
CA PRO A 23 -7.10 33.81 6.11
C PRO A 23 -8.16 34.72 6.74
N ALA A 24 -9.17 34.24 7.48
CA ALA A 24 -10.11 35.14 8.18
C ALA A 24 -9.46 36.05 9.25
N ALA A 25 -8.17 35.87 9.59
CA ALA A 25 -7.37 36.82 10.38
C ALA A 25 -6.21 37.47 9.61
N ALA A 26 -6.12 37.25 8.29
CA ALA A 26 -5.18 37.93 7.41
C ALA A 26 -5.74 39.27 6.88
N PHE A 27 -7.05 39.47 6.88
CA PHE A 27 -7.71 40.74 6.50
C PHE A 27 -7.52 41.89 7.52
N ALA A 28 -6.45 41.87 8.31
CA ALA A 28 -6.20 42.86 9.37
C ALA A 28 -5.68 44.22 8.83
N ALA A 29 -5.18 44.27 7.58
CA ALA A 29 -4.78 45.51 6.91
C ALA A 29 -5.38 45.71 5.50
N SER A 30 -6.37 44.91 5.10
CA SER A 30 -7.09 45.07 3.83
C SER A 30 -8.00 46.31 3.81
N SER A 31 -8.15 46.95 2.65
CA SER A 31 -9.19 47.96 2.44
C SER A 31 -10.57 47.31 2.42
N GLU A 32 -11.45 47.71 3.34
CA GLU A 32 -12.88 47.39 3.29
C GLU A 32 -13.61 48.38 2.38
N HIS A 33 -14.44 47.85 1.48
CA HIS A 33 -15.24 48.59 0.53
C HIS A 33 -16.72 48.34 0.81
N ASN A 34 -17.49 49.39 1.13
CA ASN A 34 -18.93 49.28 1.27
C ASN A 34 -19.59 49.52 -0.09
N ILE A 35 -20.36 48.55 -0.59
CA ILE A 35 -21.07 48.63 -1.87
C ILE A 35 -22.23 49.64 -1.88
N GLU A 36 -22.54 50.25 -0.74
CA GLU A 36 -23.41 51.44 -0.66
C GLU A 36 -22.73 52.71 -1.18
N ASP A 37 -21.39 52.81 -1.08
CA ASP A 37 -20.64 54.04 -1.40
C ASP A 37 -20.36 54.22 -2.91
N GLY A 38 -20.53 53.18 -3.73
CA GLY A 38 -20.35 53.22 -5.18
C GLY A 38 -19.95 51.87 -5.79
N ASP A 39 -19.60 51.88 -7.09
CA ASP A 39 -18.93 50.75 -7.75
C ASP A 39 -17.60 50.43 -7.06
N VAL A 40 -17.30 49.15 -6.91
CA VAL A 40 -16.01 48.64 -6.42
C VAL A 40 -15.26 48.04 -7.61
N SER A 41 -14.01 48.44 -7.84
CA SER A 41 -13.23 47.97 -8.99
C SER A 41 -11.81 47.61 -8.61
N PHE A 42 -11.35 46.45 -9.09
CA PHE A 42 -9.99 45.93 -8.91
C PHE A 42 -9.39 45.59 -10.29
N GLY A 43 -8.25 46.18 -10.61
CA GLY A 43 -7.47 45.84 -11.79
C GLY A 43 -6.21 45.07 -11.45
N ALA A 44 -5.57 44.51 -12.48
CA ALA A 44 -4.38 43.66 -12.37
C ALA A 44 -3.18 44.21 -11.56
N GLY A 45 -3.14 45.51 -11.26
CA GLY A 45 -2.13 46.14 -10.41
C GLY A 45 -2.44 46.10 -8.90
N ASP A 46 -3.71 46.00 -8.52
CA ASP A 46 -4.19 46.31 -7.16
C ASP A 46 -3.89 45.21 -6.13
N CYS A 47 -3.51 44.02 -6.59
CA CYS A 47 -2.99 42.93 -5.75
C CYS A 47 -1.49 42.64 -5.96
N THR A 48 -0.71 43.60 -6.49
CA THR A 48 0.74 43.41 -6.64
C THR A 48 1.52 43.70 -5.35
N GLY A 49 2.46 42.81 -4.99
CA GLY A 49 3.45 43.07 -3.94
C GLY A 49 3.09 42.65 -2.51
N GLY A 50 2.25 41.61 -2.33
CA GLY A 50 1.91 41.07 -1.01
C GLY A 50 0.63 41.64 -0.40
N CYS A 51 -0.36 41.92 -1.24
CA CYS A 51 -1.71 42.28 -0.81
C CYS A 51 -2.36 41.15 0.00
N GLU A 52 -3.04 41.48 1.11
CA GLU A 52 -3.76 40.52 1.98
C GLU A 52 -5.18 40.19 1.48
N GLY A 53 -5.62 40.83 0.39
CA GLY A 53 -6.96 40.70 -0.20
C GLY A 53 -7.84 41.93 0.00
N HIS A 54 -9.08 41.86 -0.50
CA HIS A 54 -10.09 42.91 -0.41
C HIS A 54 -11.29 42.44 0.42
N ILE A 55 -11.97 43.34 1.14
CA ILE A 55 -13.29 43.03 1.76
C ILE A 55 -14.35 43.87 1.06
N VAL A 56 -15.49 43.27 0.71
CA VAL A 56 -16.67 43.98 0.21
C VAL A 56 -17.89 43.68 1.08
N THR A 57 -18.55 44.73 1.57
CA THR A 57 -19.68 44.69 2.52
C THR A 57 -20.86 45.57 2.07
N GLY A 58 -22.01 45.47 2.75
CA GLY A 58 -23.12 46.42 2.65
C GLY A 58 -24.22 46.08 1.63
N THR A 59 -25.25 46.93 1.51
CA THR A 59 -26.43 46.67 0.66
C THR A 59 -26.67 47.77 -0.36
N SER A 60 -26.48 47.50 -1.66
CA SER A 60 -26.75 48.44 -2.74
C SER A 60 -28.17 49.03 -2.61
N ASN A 61 -28.27 50.35 -2.62
CA ASN A 61 -29.45 51.04 -2.10
C ASN A 61 -30.68 50.88 -3.01
N SER A 62 -31.66 50.07 -2.61
CA SER A 62 -32.85 49.69 -3.42
C SER A 62 -33.91 50.79 -3.60
N GLY A 63 -33.56 52.05 -3.31
CA GLY A 63 -34.43 53.21 -3.47
C GLY A 63 -34.75 53.54 -4.95
N TRP A 64 -35.74 54.40 -5.15
CA TRP A 64 -36.18 54.89 -6.47
C TRP A 64 -35.12 55.74 -7.23
N ASN A 65 -33.90 55.85 -6.69
CA ASN A 65 -32.89 56.83 -7.07
C ASN A 65 -31.80 56.27 -8.02
N TRP A 66 -31.85 54.97 -8.34
CA TRP A 66 -31.08 54.32 -9.42
C TRP A 66 -29.55 54.35 -9.32
N GLU A 67 -28.99 54.43 -8.10
CA GLU A 67 -27.56 54.18 -7.89
C GLU A 67 -27.31 52.67 -8.05
N ARG A 68 -26.66 52.30 -9.16
CA ARG A 68 -26.38 50.91 -9.58
C ARG A 68 -24.91 50.65 -9.30
N ASN A 69 -24.63 49.94 -8.21
CA ASN A 69 -23.28 49.63 -7.77
C ASN A 69 -22.98 48.15 -8.07
N LYS A 70 -21.81 47.87 -8.66
CA LYS A 70 -21.31 46.52 -8.96
C LYS A 70 -19.86 46.35 -8.50
N ILE A 71 -19.41 45.10 -8.52
CA ILE A 71 -18.01 44.72 -8.34
C ILE A 71 -17.41 44.43 -9.73
N ASP A 72 -16.26 45.01 -10.06
CA ASP A 72 -15.57 44.87 -11.35
C ASP A 72 -14.14 44.36 -11.14
N ILE A 73 -13.79 43.19 -11.69
CA ILE A 73 -12.46 42.59 -11.50
C ILE A 73 -11.84 42.28 -12.86
N SER A 74 -10.79 43.05 -13.20
CA SER A 74 -10.20 43.11 -14.55
C SER A 74 -8.71 42.72 -14.56
N GLY A 75 -8.45 41.44 -14.84
CA GLY A 75 -7.12 40.84 -14.85
C GLY A 75 -6.45 40.71 -13.47
N GLY A 76 -5.35 39.98 -13.39
CA GLY A 76 -4.59 39.77 -12.15
C GLY A 76 -5.13 38.66 -11.25
N THR A 77 -4.58 38.54 -10.05
CA THR A 77 -5.00 37.54 -9.06
C THR A 77 -5.51 38.23 -7.80
N HIS A 78 -6.74 37.95 -7.39
CA HIS A 78 -7.43 38.66 -6.32
C HIS A 78 -8.12 37.70 -5.35
N THR A 79 -8.01 37.96 -4.05
CA THR A 79 -8.86 37.34 -3.02
C THR A 79 -9.83 38.39 -2.51
N VAL A 80 -11.13 38.11 -2.58
CA VAL A 80 -12.21 39.03 -2.21
C VAL A 80 -13.08 38.35 -1.16
N LEU A 81 -13.08 38.88 0.06
CA LEU A 81 -14.02 38.51 1.11
C LEU A 81 -15.34 39.25 0.91
N LEU A 82 -16.39 38.51 0.58
CA LEU A 82 -17.75 38.99 0.45
C LEU A 82 -18.49 38.72 1.76
N ARG A 83 -18.80 39.78 2.53
CA ARG A 83 -19.43 39.68 3.86
C ARG A 83 -20.71 40.48 3.93
N ASP A 84 -21.83 39.78 4.13
CA ASP A 84 -23.19 40.35 4.23
C ASP A 84 -23.51 41.35 3.09
N CYS A 85 -22.97 41.08 1.90
CA CYS A 85 -23.04 41.95 0.74
C CYS A 85 -24.28 41.64 -0.09
N THR A 86 -25.12 42.64 -0.32
CA THR A 86 -26.34 42.52 -1.14
C THR A 86 -26.29 43.50 -2.31
N ILE A 87 -26.26 42.99 -3.55
CA ILE A 87 -26.33 43.78 -4.77
C ILE A 87 -27.64 43.45 -5.51
N LYS A 88 -28.53 44.44 -5.60
CA LYS A 88 -29.87 44.31 -6.18
C LYS A 88 -30.08 45.30 -7.33
N THR A 89 -30.26 44.77 -8.53
CA THR A 89 -30.49 45.58 -9.74
C THR A 89 -31.98 45.64 -10.12
N PRO A 90 -32.63 46.81 -10.15
CA PRO A 90 -34.06 46.91 -10.45
C PRO A 90 -34.41 46.64 -11.92
N VAL A 91 -35.56 46.02 -12.15
CA VAL A 91 -35.99 45.31 -13.38
C VAL A 91 -36.34 46.24 -14.59
N ILE A 92 -35.94 47.51 -14.60
CA ILE A 92 -36.41 48.49 -15.61
C ILE A 92 -35.34 48.83 -16.66
N LEU A 93 -35.79 48.87 -17.92
CA LEU A 93 -35.03 49.06 -19.16
C LEU A 93 -33.90 50.11 -19.12
N GLY A 94 -32.66 49.69 -19.43
CA GLY A 94 -31.59 50.61 -19.86
C GLY A 94 -30.28 50.59 -19.03
N GLY A 95 -29.61 49.44 -18.96
CA GLY A 95 -28.35 49.25 -18.22
C GLY A 95 -28.58 49.01 -16.72
N ALA A 96 -27.68 48.37 -15.97
CA ALA A 96 -26.27 48.04 -16.24
C ALA A 96 -26.05 46.51 -16.38
N GLY A 97 -24.83 46.04 -16.06
CA GLY A 97 -24.38 44.65 -16.24
C GLY A 97 -24.71 43.70 -15.09
N SER A 98 -23.78 42.80 -14.80
CA SER A 98 -23.81 41.85 -13.68
C SER A 98 -23.55 42.56 -12.35
N ALA A 99 -23.87 41.90 -11.23
CA ALA A 99 -23.51 42.39 -9.90
C ALA A 99 -22.01 42.25 -9.62
N LEU A 100 -21.37 41.20 -10.16
CA LEU A 100 -19.92 40.99 -10.12
C LEU A 100 -19.43 40.56 -11.51
N ASP A 101 -18.43 41.25 -12.06
CA ASP A 101 -17.77 40.88 -13.33
C ASP A 101 -16.33 40.39 -13.06
N VAL A 102 -15.97 39.23 -13.59
CA VAL A 102 -14.61 38.64 -13.59
C VAL A 102 -14.14 38.49 -15.04
N HIS A 103 -13.20 39.33 -15.47
CA HIS A 103 -12.85 39.45 -16.88
C HIS A 103 -11.39 39.86 -17.13
N ASN A 104 -10.98 39.94 -18.40
CA ASN A 104 -9.62 40.23 -18.85
C ASN A 104 -8.55 39.26 -18.29
N GLY A 105 -8.91 37.99 -18.07
CA GLY A 105 -8.01 36.97 -17.53
C GLY A 105 -7.75 37.13 -16.02
N ALA A 106 -8.75 37.58 -15.27
CA ALA A 106 -8.68 37.62 -13.81
C ALA A 106 -8.75 36.21 -13.21
N ASN A 107 -8.02 35.96 -12.13
CA ASN A 107 -8.14 34.77 -11.30
C ASN A 107 -8.58 35.20 -9.89
N VAL A 108 -9.81 34.87 -9.51
CA VAL A 108 -10.48 35.45 -8.33
C VAL A 108 -10.90 34.36 -7.34
N THR A 109 -10.44 34.45 -6.10
CA THR A 109 -10.98 33.69 -4.97
C THR A 109 -12.00 34.56 -4.23
N LEU A 110 -13.28 34.20 -4.32
CA LEU A 110 -14.39 34.83 -3.61
C LEU A 110 -14.66 34.05 -2.31
N VAL A 111 -14.24 34.61 -1.18
CA VAL A 111 -14.46 34.04 0.15
C VAL A 111 -15.80 34.54 0.70
N LEU A 112 -16.68 33.63 1.06
CA LEU A 112 -18.03 33.92 1.56
C LEU A 112 -18.05 33.96 3.10
N GLU A 113 -18.52 35.07 3.64
CA GLU A 113 -18.89 35.23 5.06
C GLU A 113 -20.29 35.83 5.18
N GLY A 114 -21.04 35.48 6.23
CA GLY A 114 -22.42 35.96 6.39
C GLY A 114 -23.35 35.49 5.27
N ALA A 115 -24.35 36.30 4.94
CA ALA A 115 -25.33 36.01 3.88
C ALA A 115 -25.24 37.02 2.74
N ASN A 116 -24.81 36.56 1.56
CA ASN A 116 -24.58 37.41 0.39
C ASN A 116 -25.64 37.16 -0.69
N GLU A 117 -26.09 38.21 -1.37
CA GLU A 117 -27.18 38.14 -2.35
C GLU A 117 -26.88 39.03 -3.57
N LEU A 118 -26.65 38.41 -4.73
CA LEU A 118 -26.24 39.11 -5.96
C LEU A 118 -27.29 38.90 -7.07
N HIS A 119 -27.74 39.99 -7.68
CA HIS A 119 -28.72 39.98 -8.77
C HIS A 119 -28.15 40.58 -10.05
N GLY A 120 -28.20 39.84 -11.15
CA GLY A 120 -27.94 40.37 -12.48
C GLY A 120 -29.10 41.21 -13.00
N GLN A 121 -28.84 42.06 -13.99
CA GLN A 121 -29.89 42.88 -14.61
C GLN A 121 -30.15 42.48 -16.07
N GLY A 122 -31.41 42.19 -16.40
CA GLY A 122 -31.90 42.10 -17.79
C GLY A 122 -31.04 41.28 -18.75
N ASN A 123 -31.17 39.95 -18.72
CA ASN A 123 -30.38 39.03 -19.54
C ASN A 123 -28.87 39.00 -19.21
N LYS A 124 -28.49 39.37 -17.99
CA LYS A 124 -27.12 39.28 -17.45
C LYS A 124 -27.08 38.36 -16.22
N PRO A 125 -25.96 37.66 -15.98
CA PRO A 125 -25.79 36.85 -14.78
C PRO A 125 -25.66 37.74 -13.54
N ALA A 126 -25.81 37.15 -12.36
CA ALA A 126 -25.38 37.82 -11.13
C ALA A 126 -23.86 37.96 -11.11
N ILE A 127 -23.16 36.88 -11.48
CA ILE A 127 -21.70 36.86 -11.63
C ILE A 127 -21.35 36.49 -13.07
N TRP A 128 -20.76 37.43 -13.83
CA TRP A 128 -20.21 37.14 -15.15
C TRP A 128 -18.76 36.70 -15.04
N VAL A 129 -18.43 35.58 -15.67
CA VAL A 129 -17.07 35.05 -15.74
C VAL A 129 -16.69 34.94 -17.21
N GLU A 130 -15.83 35.84 -17.69
CA GLU A 130 -15.39 35.87 -19.10
C GLU A 130 -14.51 34.65 -19.43
N PRO A 131 -14.65 34.04 -20.62
CA PRO A 131 -13.73 33.00 -21.09
C PRO A 131 -12.24 33.38 -20.92
N GLY A 132 -11.48 32.48 -20.31
CA GLY A 132 -10.06 32.71 -19.97
C GLY A 132 -9.84 33.40 -18.61
N SER A 133 -10.89 33.71 -17.86
CA SER A 133 -10.83 34.12 -16.45
C SER A 133 -11.27 32.95 -15.54
N THR A 134 -10.96 33.02 -14.24
CA THR A 134 -11.28 31.97 -13.25
C THR A 134 -11.95 32.59 -12.02
N LEU A 135 -13.01 31.94 -11.54
CA LEU A 135 -13.69 32.26 -10.28
C LEU A 135 -13.69 31.02 -9.38
N THR A 136 -13.02 31.11 -8.24
CA THR A 136 -13.09 30.16 -7.13
C THR A 136 -14.00 30.71 -6.04
N ILE A 137 -14.94 29.93 -5.54
CA ILE A 137 -15.85 30.29 -4.43
C ILE A 137 -15.54 29.39 -3.24
N GLU A 138 -15.30 29.98 -2.07
CA GLU A 138 -14.98 29.25 -0.84
C GLU A 138 -15.54 29.97 0.40
N GLY A 139 -15.39 29.37 1.59
CA GLY A 139 -15.77 29.99 2.87
C GLY A 139 -16.97 29.32 3.54
N THR A 140 -17.42 29.94 4.64
CA THR A 140 -18.50 29.38 5.49
C THR A 140 -19.83 30.12 5.35
N GLY A 141 -19.86 31.23 4.61
CA GLY A 141 -21.07 32.00 4.34
C GLY A 141 -21.92 31.41 3.21
N SER A 142 -22.99 32.13 2.88
CA SER A 142 -23.83 31.83 1.72
C SER A 142 -23.74 32.88 0.62
N LEU A 143 -24.04 32.45 -0.61
CA LEU A 143 -24.18 33.28 -1.80
C LEU A 143 -25.47 32.87 -2.52
N SER A 144 -26.41 33.80 -2.64
CA SER A 144 -27.61 33.65 -3.48
C SER A 144 -27.45 34.50 -4.75
N ALA A 145 -27.14 33.84 -5.86
CA ALA A 145 -26.96 34.42 -7.18
C ALA A 145 -28.23 34.25 -8.03
N TYR A 146 -28.78 35.37 -8.51
CA TYR A 146 -29.98 35.40 -9.35
C TYR A 146 -29.68 36.06 -10.71
N ALA A 147 -29.92 35.34 -11.80
CA ALA A 147 -29.81 35.90 -13.14
C ALA A 147 -30.87 37.00 -13.39
N GLY A 148 -30.48 38.02 -14.14
CA GLY A 148 -31.36 39.12 -14.50
C GLY A 148 -32.51 38.67 -15.39
N GLY A 149 -33.74 39.01 -14.98
CA GLY A 149 -34.97 38.59 -15.64
C GLY A 149 -34.99 38.90 -17.14
N GLY A 150 -35.18 37.85 -17.95
CA GLY A 150 -35.30 37.93 -19.39
C GLY A 150 -36.67 37.47 -19.89
N SER A 151 -37.02 37.86 -21.11
CA SER A 151 -38.10 37.23 -21.88
C SER A 151 -37.74 35.80 -22.27
N SER A 152 -38.74 34.97 -22.58
CA SER A 152 -38.50 33.64 -23.17
C SER A 152 -37.57 33.74 -24.37
N GLY A 153 -36.45 33.01 -24.34
CA GLY A 153 -35.42 33.05 -25.37
C GLY A 153 -34.38 34.17 -25.22
N THR A 154 -34.18 34.70 -24.01
CA THR A 154 -33.15 35.71 -23.70
C THR A 154 -32.51 35.54 -22.32
N GLY A 155 -32.57 34.35 -21.72
CA GLY A 155 -32.04 34.07 -20.39
C GLY A 155 -30.52 34.18 -20.26
N ALA A 156 -30.04 34.42 -19.04
CA ALA A 156 -28.63 34.34 -18.67
C ALA A 156 -28.43 33.28 -17.58
N ALA A 157 -27.19 32.81 -17.41
CA ALA A 157 -26.86 31.97 -16.26
C ALA A 157 -26.92 32.79 -14.96
N ALA A 158 -26.97 32.17 -13.78
CA ALA A 158 -26.81 32.92 -12.54
C ALA A 158 -25.34 33.28 -12.28
N ILE A 159 -24.47 32.28 -12.46
CA ILE A 159 -23.00 32.38 -12.40
C ILE A 159 -22.47 31.80 -13.71
N GLY A 160 -21.72 32.59 -14.49
CA GLY A 160 -21.20 32.18 -15.79
C GLY A 160 -21.44 33.25 -16.86
N SER A 161 -22.23 32.98 -17.90
CA SER A 161 -22.41 33.90 -19.04
C SER A 161 -23.79 34.54 -19.19
N ALA A 162 -23.81 35.62 -19.97
CA ALA A 162 -25.01 36.31 -20.43
C ALA A 162 -25.61 35.66 -21.69
N TYR A 163 -26.83 36.03 -22.06
CA TYR A 163 -27.39 35.70 -23.38
C TYR A 163 -26.53 36.28 -24.51
N GLY A 164 -26.44 35.59 -25.65
CA GLY A 164 -25.67 36.08 -26.80
C GLY A 164 -25.48 35.07 -27.92
N THR A 165 -24.61 35.40 -28.88
CA THR A 165 -24.12 34.51 -29.95
C THR A 165 -22.77 33.84 -29.60
N ASN A 166 -22.46 33.83 -28.31
CA ASN A 166 -21.37 33.11 -27.68
C ASN A 166 -21.64 33.16 -26.18
N THR A 167 -22.16 32.07 -25.64
CA THR A 167 -22.49 31.88 -24.23
C THR A 167 -21.38 31.19 -23.43
N SER A 168 -20.16 31.11 -23.97
CA SER A 168 -19.00 30.55 -23.23
C SER A 168 -18.65 31.40 -22.01
N PHE A 169 -18.12 30.75 -20.99
CA PHE A 169 -17.73 31.33 -19.71
C PHE A 169 -16.32 30.87 -19.30
N GLY A 170 -15.72 31.55 -18.33
CA GLY A 170 -14.44 31.14 -17.74
C GLY A 170 -14.57 29.93 -16.80
N ASP A 171 -13.50 29.55 -16.12
CA ASP A 171 -13.54 28.43 -15.18
C ASP A 171 -14.24 28.83 -13.87
N ILE A 172 -15.17 28.00 -13.40
CA ILE A 172 -15.91 28.19 -12.14
C ILE A 172 -15.56 27.03 -11.20
N ILE A 173 -15.07 27.36 -10.01
CA ILE A 173 -14.64 26.40 -8.99
C ILE A 173 -15.42 26.72 -7.70
N ILE A 174 -16.00 25.71 -7.05
CA ILE A 174 -16.64 25.83 -5.73
C ILE A 174 -15.96 24.85 -4.78
N GLU A 175 -15.20 25.39 -3.83
CA GLU A 175 -14.49 24.62 -2.81
C GLU A 175 -15.35 24.39 -1.57
N SER A 176 -16.17 25.38 -1.19
CA SER A 176 -16.97 25.34 0.04
C SER A 176 -18.06 26.43 0.07
N GLY A 177 -18.86 26.45 1.13
CA GLY A 177 -19.94 27.42 1.35
C GLY A 177 -21.31 26.93 0.89
N THR A 178 -22.31 27.81 1.00
CA THR A 178 -23.69 27.54 0.56
C THR A 178 -24.00 28.40 -0.67
N VAL A 179 -23.94 27.80 -1.86
CA VAL A 179 -24.13 28.51 -3.14
C VAL A 179 -25.50 28.18 -3.72
N TYR A 180 -26.35 29.19 -3.89
CA TYR A 180 -27.59 29.12 -4.63
C TYR A 180 -27.46 29.90 -5.94
N ALA A 181 -27.82 29.30 -7.06
CA ALA A 181 -27.64 29.85 -8.40
C ALA A 181 -28.90 29.59 -9.25
N GLU A 182 -29.67 30.65 -9.56
CA GLU A 182 -30.91 30.57 -10.35
C GLU A 182 -30.79 31.33 -11.69
N GLY A 183 -30.85 30.58 -12.80
CA GLY A 183 -30.82 31.11 -14.16
C GLY A 183 -32.13 31.78 -14.58
N SER A 184 -32.08 32.70 -15.55
CA SER A 184 -33.27 33.34 -16.11
C SER A 184 -33.67 32.69 -17.44
N GLY A 185 -34.92 32.84 -17.88
CA GLY A 185 -35.56 31.93 -18.86
C GLY A 185 -34.74 31.52 -20.10
N GLY A 186 -34.21 30.31 -20.06
CA GLY A 186 -33.34 29.71 -21.08
C GLY A 186 -31.83 29.65 -20.73
N GLY A 187 -31.38 30.25 -19.63
CA GLY A 187 -29.99 30.16 -19.14
C GLY A 187 -29.82 29.13 -18.02
N ALA A 188 -28.60 28.66 -17.79
CA ALA A 188 -28.28 27.66 -16.78
C ALA A 188 -28.35 28.21 -15.33
N GLY A 189 -28.37 27.36 -14.31
CA GLY A 189 -28.08 27.81 -12.94
C GLY A 189 -26.63 28.29 -12.85
N ILE A 190 -25.70 27.38 -13.16
CA ILE A 190 -24.26 27.67 -13.29
C ILE A 190 -23.81 27.27 -14.70
N GLY A 191 -23.20 28.21 -15.43
CA GLY A 191 -22.61 28.01 -16.76
C GLY A 191 -23.14 28.95 -17.85
N GLY A 192 -23.76 28.39 -18.89
CA GLY A 192 -24.14 29.12 -20.11
C GLY A 192 -25.48 29.88 -20.04
N GLY A 193 -25.53 31.09 -20.59
CA GLY A 193 -26.78 31.78 -20.94
C GLY A 193 -27.49 31.18 -22.17
N TYR A 194 -28.59 31.79 -22.60
CA TYR A 194 -29.32 31.41 -23.81
C TYR A 194 -28.55 31.77 -25.09
N GLU A 195 -28.38 30.79 -25.99
CA GLU A 195 -27.64 30.95 -27.24
C GLU A 195 -28.54 31.41 -28.41
N LEU A 196 -28.15 32.50 -29.06
CA LEU A 196 -28.88 33.12 -30.17
C LEU A 196 -28.60 32.40 -31.50
N GLY A 197 -29.27 31.26 -31.69
CA GLY A 197 -29.19 30.46 -32.91
C GLY A 197 -29.18 28.98 -32.55
N ILE A 198 -28.17 28.27 -33.03
CA ILE A 198 -27.70 27.00 -32.49
C ILE A 198 -26.18 27.11 -32.39
N GLY A 199 -25.59 26.60 -31.32
CA GLY A 199 -24.15 26.73 -31.07
C GLY A 199 -23.62 25.74 -30.05
N SER A 200 -22.42 26.01 -29.57
CA SER A 200 -21.77 25.22 -28.53
C SER A 200 -21.21 26.18 -27.48
N VAL A 201 -21.26 25.76 -26.22
CA VAL A 201 -20.77 26.53 -25.08
C VAL A 201 -19.66 25.79 -24.37
N SER A 202 -18.61 26.50 -23.98
CA SER A 202 -17.46 25.98 -23.23
C SER A 202 -17.18 26.81 -21.96
N GLY A 203 -16.45 26.20 -21.04
CA GLY A 203 -16.18 26.67 -19.68
C GLY A 203 -16.24 25.48 -18.73
N ASN A 204 -15.32 25.36 -17.77
CA ASN A 204 -15.31 24.22 -16.85
C ASN A 204 -15.96 24.59 -15.52
N ILE A 205 -16.62 23.61 -14.91
CA ILE A 205 -17.28 23.77 -13.60
C ILE A 205 -16.74 22.67 -12.68
N THR A 206 -16.08 23.06 -11.59
CA THR A 206 -15.55 22.14 -10.58
C THR A 206 -16.21 22.40 -9.24
N ILE A 207 -16.71 21.36 -8.58
CA ILE A 207 -17.27 21.41 -7.23
C ILE A 207 -16.53 20.40 -6.36
N ASN A 208 -15.77 20.89 -5.38
CA ASN A 208 -15.01 20.06 -4.44
C ASN A 208 -15.70 19.96 -3.07
N GLY A 209 -16.63 20.87 -2.75
CA GLY A 209 -17.32 20.88 -1.47
C GLY A 209 -18.46 21.91 -1.38
N GLY A 210 -19.04 22.02 -0.18
CA GLY A 210 -20.16 22.91 0.13
C GLY A 210 -21.54 22.32 -0.16
N TRP A 211 -22.58 23.15 -0.04
CA TRP A 211 -23.93 22.87 -0.53
C TRP A 211 -24.22 23.75 -1.73
N VAL A 212 -24.43 23.14 -2.90
CA VAL A 212 -24.65 23.85 -4.16
C VAL A 212 -26.04 23.51 -4.69
N LYS A 213 -26.88 24.53 -4.84
CA LYS A 213 -28.16 24.41 -5.54
C LYS A 213 -28.14 25.24 -6.81
N ALA A 214 -28.24 24.58 -7.95
CA ALA A 214 -28.18 25.18 -9.27
C ALA A 214 -29.45 24.89 -10.07
N VAL A 215 -30.21 25.94 -10.41
CA VAL A 215 -31.52 25.86 -11.05
C VAL A 215 -31.47 26.56 -12.40
N GLY A 216 -31.70 25.80 -13.47
CA GLY A 216 -31.81 26.30 -14.84
C GLY A 216 -33.10 27.09 -15.06
N GLY A 217 -32.98 28.24 -15.72
CA GLY A 217 -34.10 29.14 -15.98
C GLY A 217 -35.08 28.53 -16.99
N GLU A 218 -36.34 28.39 -16.57
CA GLU A 218 -37.43 27.92 -17.42
C GLU A 218 -37.97 29.04 -18.33
N SER A 219 -38.27 28.72 -19.60
CA SER A 219 -38.98 29.65 -20.48
C SER A 219 -40.40 29.95 -19.95
N ALA A 220 -40.93 31.16 -20.16
CA ALA A 220 -42.26 31.55 -19.63
C ALA A 220 -43.46 30.80 -20.27
N LEU A 221 -43.20 29.81 -21.14
CA LEU A 221 -44.20 28.89 -21.69
C LEU A 221 -44.12 27.47 -21.09
N GLY A 222 -43.07 27.17 -20.31
CA GLY A 222 -42.85 25.86 -19.68
C GLY A 222 -42.59 24.72 -20.67
N VAL A 223 -41.85 24.99 -21.75
CA VAL A 223 -41.62 24.03 -22.86
C VAL A 223 -40.13 23.75 -23.15
N THR A 224 -39.23 24.49 -22.49
CA THR A 224 -37.78 24.50 -22.74
C THR A 224 -37.10 25.39 -21.66
N GLY A 225 -35.81 25.21 -21.42
CA GLY A 225 -35.03 25.96 -20.41
C GLY A 225 -33.54 25.57 -20.39
N GLY A 226 -32.74 26.22 -19.55
CA GLY A 226 -31.32 25.89 -19.38
C GLY A 226 -31.08 24.69 -18.43
N ALA A 227 -29.87 24.14 -18.41
CA ALA A 227 -29.47 23.10 -17.47
C ALA A 227 -29.34 23.64 -16.03
N GLY A 228 -29.35 22.75 -15.02
CA GLY A 228 -28.98 23.15 -13.66
C GLY A 228 -27.52 23.61 -13.62
N ILE A 229 -26.63 22.74 -14.08
CA ILE A 229 -25.19 22.99 -14.26
C ILE A 229 -24.81 22.63 -15.69
N GLY A 230 -24.27 23.57 -16.47
CA GLY A 230 -23.84 23.32 -17.86
C GLY A 230 -24.32 24.40 -18.83
N SER A 231 -24.99 24.02 -19.92
CA SER A 231 -25.43 24.97 -20.96
C SER A 231 -26.80 25.60 -20.72
N GLY A 232 -26.99 26.79 -21.27
CA GLY A 232 -28.32 27.31 -21.56
C GLY A 232 -28.92 26.62 -22.78
N GLU A 233 -30.18 26.96 -23.06
CA GLU A 233 -30.91 26.51 -24.24
C GLU A 233 -30.21 26.95 -25.55
N ASN A 234 -30.33 26.10 -26.58
CA ASN A 234 -29.72 26.20 -27.92
C ASN A 234 -28.19 26.04 -27.99
N ALA A 235 -27.52 25.67 -26.90
CA ALA A 235 -26.09 25.36 -26.91
C ALA A 235 -25.79 23.93 -26.46
N ASP A 236 -25.03 23.20 -27.27
CA ASP A 236 -24.38 21.96 -26.84
C ASP A 236 -23.31 22.29 -25.79
N TYR A 237 -23.37 21.65 -24.63
CA TYR A 237 -22.34 21.82 -23.60
C TYR A 237 -21.08 21.05 -24.01
N THR A 238 -19.93 21.72 -24.07
CA THR A 238 -18.64 21.13 -24.46
C THR A 238 -17.57 21.24 -23.36
N GLY A 239 -17.92 21.82 -22.21
CA GLY A 239 -17.07 21.89 -21.04
C GLY A 239 -17.02 20.60 -20.23
N THR A 240 -16.15 20.57 -19.21
CA THR A 240 -16.16 19.52 -18.18
C THR A 240 -16.95 20.00 -16.95
N VAL A 241 -17.80 19.13 -16.39
CA VAL A 241 -18.32 19.26 -15.02
C VAL A 241 -17.64 18.21 -14.15
N THR A 242 -16.92 18.67 -13.13
CA THR A 242 -16.24 17.83 -12.14
C THR A 242 -16.89 18.03 -10.78
N ILE A 243 -17.40 16.97 -10.14
CA ILE A 243 -17.98 17.06 -8.79
C ILE A 243 -17.31 16.02 -7.88
N HIS A 244 -16.24 16.42 -7.19
CA HIS A 244 -15.52 15.56 -6.25
C HIS A 244 -16.25 15.37 -4.93
N GLY A 245 -16.81 16.45 -4.36
CA GLY A 245 -17.36 16.46 -3.01
C GLY A 245 -18.51 17.46 -2.81
N GLY A 246 -19.04 17.50 -1.58
CA GLY A 246 -20.18 18.34 -1.21
C GLY A 246 -21.55 17.74 -1.54
N VAL A 247 -22.60 18.55 -1.35
CA VAL A 247 -23.99 18.19 -1.66
C VAL A 247 -24.48 19.10 -2.78
N VAL A 248 -24.77 18.51 -3.94
CA VAL A 248 -25.17 19.24 -5.16
C VAL A 248 -26.60 18.87 -5.55
N TYR A 249 -27.50 19.86 -5.54
CA TYR A 249 -28.84 19.77 -6.09
C TYR A 249 -28.91 20.55 -7.40
N ALA A 250 -28.91 19.85 -8.53
CA ALA A 250 -28.92 20.45 -9.85
C ALA A 250 -30.26 20.16 -10.55
N VAL A 251 -30.95 21.18 -11.04
CA VAL A 251 -32.25 21.05 -11.70
C VAL A 251 -32.27 21.90 -12.96
N GLY A 252 -32.48 21.28 -14.12
CA GLY A 252 -32.72 22.01 -15.37
C GLY A 252 -34.13 22.61 -15.42
N GLY A 253 -34.36 23.54 -16.34
CA GLY A 253 -35.71 23.97 -16.71
C GLY A 253 -36.48 22.87 -17.46
N ALA A 254 -37.65 23.22 -18.01
CA ALA A 254 -38.43 22.30 -18.84
C ALA A 254 -37.60 21.76 -20.03
N ASP A 255 -37.79 20.47 -20.37
CA ASP A 255 -37.07 19.74 -21.42
C ASP A 255 -35.51 19.84 -21.36
N ALA A 256 -34.91 20.13 -20.18
CA ALA A 256 -33.46 20.25 -19.98
C ALA A 256 -32.88 19.23 -18.98
N LEU A 257 -31.55 19.02 -19.02
CA LEU A 257 -30.83 18.13 -18.10
C LEU A 257 -30.52 18.81 -16.75
N SER A 258 -30.31 18.02 -15.71
CA SER A 258 -29.83 18.53 -14.42
C SER A 258 -28.36 18.98 -14.53
N ILE A 259 -27.53 18.16 -15.17
CA ILE A 259 -26.12 18.45 -15.45
C ILE A 259 -25.85 18.17 -16.94
N GLY A 260 -25.31 19.14 -17.68
CA GLY A 260 -25.00 19.03 -19.11
C GLY A 260 -25.80 20.03 -19.96
N GLY A 261 -26.63 19.52 -20.88
CA GLY A 261 -27.29 20.31 -21.93
C GLY A 261 -28.63 20.96 -21.55
N GLY A 262 -28.86 22.18 -22.03
CA GLY A 262 -30.12 22.91 -21.95
C GLY A 262 -31.04 22.73 -23.18
N GLY A 263 -32.34 22.69 -22.94
CA GLY A 263 -33.39 22.66 -23.97
C GLY A 263 -33.52 21.34 -24.74
N ARG A 264 -34.50 21.31 -25.64
CA ARG A 264 -34.94 20.10 -26.36
C ARG A 264 -33.98 19.64 -27.48
N SER A 265 -32.81 19.16 -27.08
CA SER A 265 -31.83 18.33 -27.83
C SER A 265 -31.74 18.59 -29.34
N VAL A 266 -30.81 19.44 -29.78
CA VAL A 266 -30.56 19.69 -31.21
C VAL A 266 -29.11 19.36 -31.60
N GLY A 267 -28.72 18.07 -31.62
CA GLY A 267 -27.39 17.74 -32.16
C GLY A 267 -26.90 16.29 -32.21
N ASP A 268 -27.28 15.41 -31.27
CA ASP A 268 -26.81 14.01 -31.19
C ASP A 268 -25.25 13.83 -31.16
N SER A 269 -24.57 14.53 -30.27
CA SER A 269 -23.28 14.09 -29.70
C SER A 269 -22.99 14.75 -28.35
N GLU A 270 -22.80 13.94 -27.31
CA GLU A 270 -22.21 14.23 -25.98
C GLU A 270 -22.44 15.64 -25.38
N ASN A 271 -23.32 15.74 -24.36
CA ASN A 271 -23.60 16.98 -23.62
C ASN A 271 -22.50 17.32 -22.58
N GLY A 272 -21.24 17.29 -23.04
CA GLY A 272 -20.03 17.54 -22.27
C GLY A 272 -19.62 16.39 -21.37
N THR A 273 -18.44 16.54 -20.76
CA THR A 273 -17.84 15.52 -19.91
C THR A 273 -18.29 15.70 -18.48
N PHE A 274 -18.68 14.60 -17.83
CA PHE A 274 -18.93 14.56 -16.38
C PHE A 274 -18.02 13.54 -15.69
N THR A 275 -17.43 13.94 -14.57
CA THR A 275 -16.61 13.07 -13.72
C THR A 275 -16.75 13.46 -12.25
N THR A 276 -16.56 12.50 -11.34
CA THR A 276 -16.38 12.79 -9.91
C THR A 276 -14.90 12.76 -9.49
N GLY A 277 -14.00 12.66 -10.47
CA GLY A 277 -12.57 12.46 -10.24
C GLY A 277 -12.24 11.14 -9.55
N SER A 278 -11.02 11.00 -9.05
CA SER A 278 -10.60 9.77 -8.36
C SER A 278 -11.01 9.80 -6.88
N GLY A 279 -11.88 8.88 -6.44
CA GLY A 279 -12.29 8.80 -5.04
C GLY A 279 -13.29 9.88 -4.62
N GLY A 280 -14.09 10.39 -5.58
CA GLY A 280 -15.18 11.31 -5.30
C GLY A 280 -16.16 10.78 -4.26
N ASN A 281 -16.73 11.67 -3.45
CA ASN A 281 -17.64 11.32 -2.35
C ASN A 281 -18.89 12.22 -2.28
N ALA A 282 -19.12 13.05 -3.29
CA ALA A 282 -20.25 13.97 -3.37
C ALA A 282 -21.61 13.27 -3.29
N VAL A 283 -22.61 14.02 -2.82
CA VAL A 283 -24.03 13.68 -2.96
C VAL A 283 -24.65 14.50 -4.08
N ILE A 284 -25.00 13.84 -5.19
CA ILE A 284 -25.46 14.48 -6.42
C ILE A 284 -26.92 14.14 -6.66
N VAL A 285 -27.78 15.15 -6.52
CA VAL A 285 -29.22 15.07 -6.77
C VAL A 285 -29.52 15.69 -8.13
N ALA A 286 -29.78 14.85 -9.13
CA ALA A 286 -29.92 15.19 -10.53
C ALA A 286 -31.20 14.55 -11.12
N PRO A 287 -32.41 15.08 -10.81
CA PRO A 287 -33.67 14.42 -11.15
C PRO A 287 -33.99 14.32 -12.65
N GLN A 288 -33.42 15.17 -13.51
CA GLN A 288 -33.48 15.04 -14.98
C GLN A 288 -32.28 14.30 -15.57
N GLY A 289 -31.33 13.86 -14.74
CA GLY A 289 -30.15 13.11 -15.15
C GLY A 289 -28.93 13.95 -15.55
N ILE A 290 -27.84 13.24 -15.81
CA ILE A 290 -26.53 13.76 -16.20
C ILE A 290 -26.34 13.47 -17.70
N GLY A 291 -25.93 14.47 -18.47
CA GLY A 291 -25.87 14.43 -19.94
C GLY A 291 -24.68 13.68 -20.55
N HIS A 292 -23.67 13.35 -19.74
CA HIS A 292 -22.50 12.59 -20.16
C HIS A 292 -22.86 11.11 -20.33
N VAL A 293 -22.54 10.54 -21.49
CA VAL A 293 -22.94 9.18 -21.89
C VAL A 293 -21.83 8.13 -21.81
N ALA A 294 -20.59 8.56 -21.52
CA ALA A 294 -19.43 7.72 -21.24
C ALA A 294 -18.98 7.86 -19.77
N GLY A 295 -17.88 7.20 -19.37
CA GLY A 295 -17.22 7.43 -18.07
C GLY A 295 -17.93 6.95 -16.80
N TYR A 296 -19.21 6.54 -16.86
CA TYR A 296 -19.95 5.98 -15.72
C TYR A 296 -19.30 4.79 -14.96
N PRO A 297 -18.35 3.99 -15.51
CA PRO A 297 -17.62 3.01 -14.71
C PRO A 297 -16.73 3.62 -13.63
N ASP A 298 -16.31 4.87 -13.82
CA ASP A 298 -15.27 5.57 -13.06
C ASP A 298 -15.87 6.67 -12.15
N TRP A 299 -17.20 6.69 -11.97
CA TRP A 299 -17.89 7.64 -11.10
C TRP A 299 -18.03 7.06 -9.68
N ASP A 300 -17.32 7.68 -8.73
CA ASP A 300 -17.48 7.47 -7.30
C ASP A 300 -18.44 8.51 -6.70
N GLY A 301 -19.46 8.11 -5.93
CA GLY A 301 -20.34 9.05 -5.22
C GLY A 301 -21.70 8.50 -4.78
N ILE A 302 -22.50 9.37 -4.15
CA ILE A 302 -23.92 9.13 -3.84
C ILE A 302 -24.78 9.80 -4.91
N PHE A 303 -25.51 9.02 -5.70
CA PHE A 303 -26.33 9.52 -6.79
C PHE A 303 -27.82 9.40 -6.49
N VAL A 304 -28.56 10.45 -6.82
CA VAL A 304 -30.02 10.47 -6.83
C VAL A 304 -30.51 10.85 -8.21
N SER A 305 -30.84 9.83 -9.00
CA SER A 305 -31.41 9.96 -10.35
C SER A 305 -32.91 9.71 -10.31
N TYR A 306 -33.68 10.59 -10.97
CA TYR A 306 -35.15 10.59 -11.03
C TYR A 306 -35.85 10.78 -9.67
N ASN A 307 -36.99 11.49 -9.67
CA ASN A 307 -37.81 11.84 -8.50
C ASN A 307 -37.15 12.66 -7.37
N GLY A 308 -35.81 12.83 -7.37
CA GLY A 308 -35.09 13.62 -6.38
C GLY A 308 -35.54 15.09 -6.31
N GLN A 309 -35.54 15.64 -5.10
CA GLN A 309 -35.99 16.98 -4.76
C GLN A 309 -34.93 17.69 -3.90
N GLU A 310 -35.12 18.99 -3.65
CA GLU A 310 -34.22 19.80 -2.83
C GLU A 310 -34.00 19.22 -1.43
N SER A 311 -35.05 18.63 -0.85
CA SER A 311 -35.01 18.01 0.47
C SER A 311 -34.40 16.61 0.50
N THR A 312 -34.11 15.99 -0.66
CA THR A 312 -33.58 14.62 -0.70
C THR A 312 -32.20 14.52 -0.07
N ALA A 313 -31.35 15.54 -0.24
CA ALA A 313 -30.04 15.66 0.39
C ALA A 313 -29.83 17.09 0.91
N THR A 314 -29.62 17.22 2.21
CA THR A 314 -29.43 18.54 2.88
C THR A 314 -28.24 18.49 3.85
N VAL A 315 -27.64 19.64 4.16
CA VAL A 315 -26.57 19.74 5.16
C VAL A 315 -27.14 20.36 6.44
N GLY A 316 -26.96 19.68 7.57
CA GLY A 316 -27.34 20.12 8.90
C GLY A 316 -26.47 21.25 9.42
N ALA A 317 -26.92 21.94 10.49
CA ALA A 317 -26.16 23.02 11.12
C ALA A 317 -24.87 22.53 11.84
N ASP A 318 -24.73 21.22 12.02
CA ASP A 318 -23.55 20.50 12.50
C ASP A 318 -22.61 20.04 11.37
N GLY A 319 -23.00 20.22 10.11
CA GLY A 319 -22.27 19.76 8.92
C GLY A 319 -22.60 18.34 8.47
N ALA A 320 -23.52 17.64 9.14
CA ALA A 320 -23.95 16.30 8.73
C ALA A 320 -24.82 16.36 7.46
N VAL A 321 -24.66 15.38 6.56
CA VAL A 321 -25.49 15.23 5.36
C VAL A 321 -26.70 14.36 5.69
N HIS A 322 -27.91 14.86 5.47
CA HIS A 322 -29.17 14.15 5.72
C HIS A 322 -29.84 13.71 4.41
N LEU A 323 -30.09 12.41 4.27
CA LEU A 323 -30.83 11.79 3.17
C LEU A 323 -32.29 11.56 3.59
N ASN A 324 -33.21 12.34 3.02
CA ASN A 324 -34.60 12.41 3.48
C ASN A 324 -35.61 12.35 2.32
N ASP A 325 -35.76 11.17 1.71
CA ASP A 325 -36.71 10.94 0.62
C ASP A 325 -37.19 9.48 0.57
N SER A 326 -38.51 9.30 0.54
CA SER A 326 -39.17 7.99 0.49
C SER A 326 -39.58 7.57 -0.94
N THR A 327 -39.27 8.40 -1.94
CA THR A 327 -39.68 8.23 -3.35
C THR A 327 -38.53 8.27 -4.34
N ALA A 328 -37.43 8.94 -3.98
CA ALA A 328 -36.21 8.96 -4.77
C ALA A 328 -35.38 7.67 -4.61
N THR A 329 -34.67 7.29 -5.67
CA THR A 329 -33.67 6.21 -5.60
C THR A 329 -32.33 6.83 -5.23
N ILE A 330 -31.85 6.55 -4.02
CA ILE A 330 -30.55 7.02 -3.52
C ILE A 330 -29.57 5.85 -3.54
N GLU A 331 -28.54 5.93 -4.38
CA GLU A 331 -27.65 4.80 -4.65
C GLU A 331 -26.17 5.17 -4.71
N ILE A 332 -25.31 4.24 -4.28
CA ILE A 332 -23.85 4.34 -4.39
C ILE A 332 -23.38 3.79 -5.72
N TRP A 333 -22.59 4.59 -6.43
CA TRP A 333 -21.79 4.15 -7.56
C TRP A 333 -20.31 4.25 -7.18
N GLY A 334 -19.49 3.33 -7.69
CA GLY A 334 -18.05 3.31 -7.45
C GLY A 334 -17.66 2.92 -6.02
N GLN A 335 -16.59 3.52 -5.50
CA GLN A 335 -16.01 3.22 -4.18
C GLN A 335 -15.82 4.47 -3.29
N PRO A 336 -16.85 5.34 -3.09
CA PRO A 336 -16.72 6.59 -2.34
C PRO A 336 -16.26 6.37 -0.89
N VAL A 337 -15.39 7.27 -0.43
CA VAL A 337 -14.91 7.36 0.96
C VAL A 337 -15.47 8.63 1.58
N LEU A 338 -16.40 8.49 2.53
CA LEU A 338 -17.03 9.62 3.21
C LEU A 338 -16.06 10.25 4.23
N ASP A 339 -15.86 11.56 4.12
CA ASP A 339 -15.16 12.44 5.06
C ASP A 339 -16.12 13.46 5.70
N TYR A 340 -17.41 13.10 5.74
CA TYR A 340 -18.48 13.82 6.41
C TYR A 340 -19.44 12.84 7.12
N ASP A 341 -20.17 13.33 8.11
CA ASP A 341 -21.22 12.56 8.79
C ASP A 341 -22.44 12.38 7.88
N LEU A 342 -22.98 11.17 7.79
CA LEU A 342 -24.14 10.85 6.94
C LEU A 342 -25.31 10.30 7.77
N ALA A 343 -26.50 10.85 7.59
CA ALA A 343 -27.74 10.41 8.23
C ALA A 343 -28.76 9.95 7.19
N VAL A 344 -29.22 8.70 7.29
CA VAL A 344 -30.33 8.16 6.49
C VAL A 344 -31.61 8.28 7.31
N GLU A 345 -32.48 9.22 6.95
CA GLU A 345 -33.68 9.55 7.72
C GLU A 345 -34.77 8.48 7.64
N ALA A 346 -35.71 8.53 8.59
CA ALA A 346 -36.79 7.56 8.69
C ALA A 346 -37.72 7.60 7.46
N GLY A 347 -37.83 6.48 6.76
CA GLY A 347 -38.60 6.34 5.51
C GLY A 347 -37.75 6.45 4.24
N THR A 348 -36.48 6.87 4.35
CA THR A 348 -35.51 6.86 3.24
C THR A 348 -34.99 5.45 2.97
N THR A 349 -34.74 5.13 1.69
CA THR A 349 -33.99 3.94 1.29
C THR A 349 -32.69 4.33 0.61
N PHE A 350 -31.56 3.86 1.13
CA PHE A 350 -30.22 4.14 0.62
C PHE A 350 -29.53 2.82 0.21
N VAL A 351 -29.05 2.74 -1.03
CA VAL A 351 -28.68 1.46 -1.66
C VAL A 351 -27.21 1.42 -2.08
N VAL A 352 -26.43 0.52 -1.49
CA VAL A 352 -25.13 0.10 -2.00
C VAL A 352 -25.34 -1.10 -2.93
N ARG A 353 -25.32 -0.83 -4.24
CA ARG A 353 -25.65 -1.79 -5.31
C ARG A 353 -24.57 -1.86 -6.36
N ARG A 354 -24.64 -2.88 -7.22
CA ARG A 354 -23.81 -2.95 -8.44
C ARG A 354 -24.24 -1.83 -9.37
N ASN A 355 -23.26 -1.17 -9.99
CA ASN A 355 -23.49 -0.14 -11.01
C ASN A 355 -24.30 -0.76 -12.17
N ASP A 356 -25.40 -0.09 -12.56
CA ASP A 356 -26.41 -0.66 -13.44
C ASP A 356 -25.96 -0.77 -14.91
N ARG A 357 -24.84 -0.13 -15.27
CA ARG A 357 -24.30 -0.08 -16.63
C ARG A 357 -23.16 -1.07 -16.88
N ASN A 358 -22.28 -1.27 -15.90
CA ASN A 358 -21.13 -2.17 -16.05
C ASN A 358 -21.18 -3.43 -15.16
N ASP A 359 -22.21 -3.57 -14.30
CA ASP A 359 -22.37 -4.66 -13.32
C ASP A 359 -21.19 -4.79 -12.31
N ALA A 360 -20.39 -3.73 -12.13
CA ALA A 360 -19.32 -3.72 -11.14
C ALA A 360 -19.88 -3.54 -9.71
N PRO A 361 -19.34 -4.25 -8.70
CA PRO A 361 -19.75 -4.08 -7.32
C PRO A 361 -19.25 -2.75 -6.74
N SER A 362 -20.14 -2.01 -6.09
CA SER A 362 -19.82 -0.75 -5.42
C SER A 362 -19.51 -0.97 -3.93
N SER A 363 -18.76 -0.05 -3.33
CA SER A 363 -18.49 -0.04 -1.89
C SER A 363 -18.62 1.34 -1.28
N LEU A 364 -19.21 1.43 -0.10
CA LEU A 364 -19.26 2.67 0.67
C LEU A 364 -18.31 2.56 1.86
N THR A 365 -17.37 3.49 1.99
CA THR A 365 -16.44 3.52 3.13
C THR A 365 -16.70 4.73 4.00
N VAL A 366 -17.02 4.51 5.28
CA VAL A 366 -17.06 5.55 6.31
C VAL A 366 -15.66 5.64 6.92
N SER A 367 -15.01 6.80 6.73
CA SER A 367 -13.62 6.99 7.18
C SER A 367 -13.52 7.28 8.69
N SER A 368 -12.30 7.17 9.24
CA SER A 368 -12.05 7.40 10.66
C SER A 368 -12.44 8.82 11.09
N GLY A 369 -13.24 8.94 12.14
CA GLY A 369 -13.77 10.21 12.64
C GLY A 369 -15.21 10.53 12.21
N HIS A 370 -15.70 9.91 11.14
CA HIS A 370 -17.02 10.20 10.56
C HIS A 370 -18.02 9.08 10.82
N THR A 371 -19.30 9.45 10.86
CA THR A 371 -20.40 8.60 11.32
C THR A 371 -21.40 8.29 10.22
N LEU A 372 -22.07 7.16 10.38
CA LEU A 372 -23.28 6.83 9.64
C LEU A 372 -24.41 6.62 10.65
N ALA A 373 -25.49 7.37 10.53
CA ALA A 373 -26.73 7.15 11.26
C ALA A 373 -27.78 6.57 10.30
N ASN A 374 -28.53 5.55 10.73
CA ASN A 374 -29.59 4.96 9.93
C ASN A 374 -30.89 4.83 10.72
N ALA A 375 -31.85 5.71 10.43
CA ALA A 375 -33.24 5.60 10.86
C ALA A 375 -34.16 5.03 9.75
N GLY A 376 -33.71 5.02 8.50
CA GLY A 376 -34.40 4.45 7.33
C GLY A 376 -34.00 3.00 7.03
N GLU A 377 -33.88 2.67 5.75
CA GLU A 377 -33.32 1.41 5.27
C GLU A 377 -31.99 1.66 4.54
N VAL A 378 -30.91 1.03 4.99
CA VAL A 378 -29.66 0.89 4.21
C VAL A 378 -29.61 -0.52 3.65
N ARG A 379 -29.53 -0.62 2.32
CA ARG A 379 -29.58 -1.87 1.57
C ARG A 379 -28.24 -2.13 0.89
N VAL A 380 -27.62 -3.28 1.17
CA VAL A 380 -26.34 -3.70 0.58
C VAL A 380 -26.58 -4.96 -0.25
N GLU A 381 -26.41 -4.87 -1.57
CA GLU A 381 -26.67 -5.96 -2.50
C GLU A 381 -25.45 -6.89 -2.72
N ARG A 382 -25.64 -7.99 -3.46
CA ARG A 382 -24.62 -9.00 -3.77
C ARG A 382 -23.28 -8.39 -4.19
N GLU A 383 -22.21 -8.86 -3.55
CA GLU A 383 -20.81 -8.46 -3.78
C GLU A 383 -20.50 -6.98 -3.45
N CYS A 384 -21.49 -6.20 -3.01
CA CYS A 384 -21.30 -4.82 -2.57
C CYS A 384 -21.00 -4.79 -1.06
N THR A 385 -20.29 -3.75 -0.61
CA THR A 385 -19.79 -3.68 0.77
C THR A 385 -20.01 -2.31 1.41
N LEU A 386 -20.49 -2.27 2.65
CA LEU A 386 -20.45 -1.11 3.53
C LEU A 386 -19.31 -1.30 4.55
N VAL A 387 -18.33 -0.40 4.58
CA VAL A 387 -17.15 -0.49 5.43
C VAL A 387 -17.15 0.64 6.45
N LEU A 388 -17.11 0.31 7.73
CA LEU A 388 -16.70 1.23 8.79
C LEU A 388 -15.23 0.96 9.12
N GLN A 389 -14.37 1.97 8.89
CA GLN A 389 -12.94 1.86 9.17
C GLN A 389 -12.65 1.73 10.68
N GLU A 390 -11.46 1.23 11.02
CA GLU A 390 -10.96 1.28 12.39
C GLU A 390 -10.72 2.75 12.79
N GLY A 391 -11.43 3.22 13.82
CA GLY A 391 -11.43 4.63 14.24
C GLY A 391 -12.65 5.44 13.76
N ALA A 392 -13.50 4.89 12.88
CA ALA A 392 -14.84 5.43 12.67
C ALA A 392 -15.68 5.21 13.95
N PRO A 393 -16.47 6.19 14.43
CA PRO A 393 -17.45 5.97 15.49
C PRO A 393 -18.51 4.95 15.08
N ALA A 394 -19.41 4.61 16.00
CA ALA A 394 -20.39 3.57 15.76
C ALA A 394 -21.47 3.99 14.74
N LEU A 395 -21.84 3.05 13.86
CA LEU A 395 -23.06 3.14 13.07
C LEU A 395 -24.26 3.02 14.01
N ASN A 396 -24.97 4.12 14.18
CA ASN A 396 -26.21 4.19 14.95
C ASN A 396 -27.39 3.80 14.07
N ASN A 397 -27.67 2.50 14.00
CA ASN A 397 -28.80 1.95 13.26
C ASN A 397 -30.01 1.77 14.19
N THR A 398 -31.02 2.60 14.01
CA THR A 398 -32.35 2.48 14.62
C THR A 398 -33.40 1.96 13.61
N GLY A 399 -33.09 1.99 12.31
CA GLY A 399 -33.88 1.45 11.22
C GLY A 399 -33.50 0.03 10.81
N VAL A 400 -33.35 -0.20 9.51
CA VAL A 400 -33.10 -1.52 8.89
C VAL A 400 -31.79 -1.52 8.10
N LEU A 401 -30.95 -2.54 8.34
CA LEU A 401 -29.85 -2.94 7.47
C LEU A 401 -30.28 -4.18 6.66
N ARG A 402 -30.53 -4.03 5.36
CA ARG A 402 -30.89 -5.14 4.46
C ARG A 402 -29.67 -5.63 3.70
N LEU A 403 -29.25 -6.87 3.94
CA LEU A 403 -28.08 -7.49 3.32
C LEU A 403 -28.52 -8.55 2.31
N ASP A 404 -28.71 -8.13 1.05
CA ASP A 404 -29.17 -8.99 -0.04
C ASP A 404 -27.98 -9.71 -0.70
N SER A 405 -27.28 -10.53 0.10
CA SER A 405 -25.94 -11.09 -0.18
C SER A 405 -24.78 -10.07 -0.18
N GLY A 406 -25.04 -8.84 0.29
CA GLY A 406 -24.00 -7.83 0.56
C GLY A 406 -23.29 -8.04 1.90
N VAL A 407 -22.26 -7.22 2.14
CA VAL A 407 -21.42 -7.31 3.35
C VAL A 407 -21.38 -5.97 4.09
N VAL A 408 -21.45 -6.01 5.43
CA VAL A 408 -21.09 -4.89 6.31
C VAL A 408 -19.81 -5.27 7.05
N GLU A 409 -18.77 -4.45 7.00
CA GLU A 409 -17.51 -4.67 7.71
C GLU A 409 -17.30 -3.61 8.79
N LEU A 410 -17.16 -4.04 10.05
CA LEU A 410 -16.94 -3.16 11.20
C LEU A 410 -15.52 -3.34 11.74
N TRP A 411 -14.56 -2.60 11.20
CA TRP A 411 -13.13 -2.81 11.49
C TRP A 411 -12.73 -2.41 12.93
N GLY A 412 -13.56 -1.67 13.66
CA GLY A 412 -13.49 -1.44 15.11
C GLY A 412 -14.20 -2.50 15.96
N GLY A 413 -14.83 -3.51 15.35
CA GLY A 413 -15.52 -4.61 16.03
C GLY A 413 -16.94 -4.27 16.52
N PRO A 414 -17.55 -5.13 17.36
CA PRO A 414 -18.96 -5.01 17.77
C PRO A 414 -19.35 -3.67 18.41
N ALA A 415 -18.38 -2.94 18.99
CA ALA A 415 -18.62 -1.61 19.56
C ALA A 415 -19.06 -0.55 18.53
N GLN A 416 -18.79 -0.79 17.24
CA GLN A 416 -19.29 0.03 16.13
C GLN A 416 -20.75 -0.25 15.75
N ALA A 417 -21.40 -1.27 16.34
CA ALA A 417 -22.81 -1.54 16.15
C ALA A 417 -23.65 -0.95 17.29
N GLN A 418 -24.17 0.26 17.10
CA GLN A 418 -25.04 0.94 18.07
C GLN A 418 -26.45 1.20 17.52
N GLY A 419 -27.40 1.47 18.41
CA GLY A 419 -28.81 1.60 18.06
C GLY A 419 -29.58 0.27 18.12
N GLY A 420 -30.91 0.38 18.16
CA GLY A 420 -31.84 -0.74 18.39
C GLY A 420 -32.50 -1.29 17.12
N GLY A 421 -31.96 -0.99 15.94
CA GLY A 421 -32.49 -1.41 14.64
C GLY A 421 -32.38 -2.91 14.37
N GLN A 422 -32.61 -3.30 13.12
CA GLN A 422 -32.58 -4.70 12.67
C GLN A 422 -31.57 -4.91 11.54
N VAL A 423 -31.01 -6.13 11.46
CA VAL A 423 -30.35 -6.64 10.24
C VAL A 423 -31.21 -7.76 9.66
N ILE A 424 -31.44 -7.73 8.35
CA ILE A 424 -32.24 -8.72 7.60
C ILE A 424 -31.54 -9.11 6.30
N GLY A 425 -31.93 -10.24 5.71
CA GLY A 425 -31.37 -10.75 4.45
C GLY A 425 -30.46 -11.98 4.67
N ILE A 426 -29.62 -12.27 3.68
CA ILE A 426 -28.72 -13.44 3.63
C ILE A 426 -27.23 -13.08 3.49
N GLY A 427 -26.91 -11.78 3.54
CA GLY A 427 -25.54 -11.28 3.57
C GLY A 427 -24.87 -11.42 4.93
N GLN A 428 -23.71 -10.76 5.10
CA GLN A 428 -22.84 -10.94 6.27
C GLN A 428 -22.56 -9.62 7.00
N VAL A 429 -22.51 -9.66 8.32
CA VAL A 429 -21.85 -8.63 9.15
C VAL A 429 -20.52 -9.21 9.61
N ARG A 430 -19.40 -8.59 9.23
CA ARG A 430 -18.05 -9.04 9.54
C ARG A 430 -17.35 -8.14 10.54
N ILE A 431 -16.63 -8.76 11.47
CA ILE A 431 -15.89 -8.08 12.55
C ILE A 431 -14.49 -8.72 12.72
N PRO A 432 -13.48 -8.00 13.22
CA PRO A 432 -12.19 -8.59 13.55
C PRO A 432 -12.32 -9.67 14.63
N LEU A 433 -11.61 -10.78 14.46
CA LEU A 433 -11.44 -11.74 15.55
C LEU A 433 -10.55 -11.13 16.64
N THR A 434 -11.00 -11.15 17.90
CA THR A 434 -10.26 -10.64 19.05
C THR A 434 -10.18 -11.68 20.18
N ALA A 435 -9.23 -11.50 21.10
CA ALA A 435 -9.02 -12.43 22.22
C ALA A 435 -10.23 -12.52 23.18
N ASP A 436 -11.02 -11.46 23.30
CA ASP A 436 -12.20 -11.40 24.16
C ASP A 436 -13.40 -12.17 23.59
N MET A 437 -13.45 -12.36 22.27
CA MET A 437 -14.44 -13.22 21.61
C MET A 437 -14.17 -14.71 21.85
N VAL A 438 -12.94 -15.10 22.20
CA VAL A 438 -12.62 -16.50 22.51
C VAL A 438 -13.20 -16.86 23.88
N GLN A 439 -14.02 -17.91 23.93
CA GLN A 439 -14.55 -18.47 25.18
C GLN A 439 -13.40 -18.79 26.15
N ALA A 440 -13.62 -18.55 27.45
CA ALA A 440 -12.65 -18.94 28.47
C ALA A 440 -12.43 -20.46 28.43
N ILE A 441 -11.17 -20.87 28.26
CA ILE A 441 -10.74 -22.25 28.29
C ILE A 441 -10.54 -22.64 29.76
N PRO A 442 -11.22 -23.68 30.29
CA PRO A 442 -11.05 -24.10 31.68
C PRO A 442 -9.63 -24.62 31.95
N ASP A 443 -9.18 -24.48 33.20
CA ASP A 443 -7.93 -25.08 33.67
C ASP A 443 -7.92 -26.59 33.44
N GLN A 444 -6.76 -27.09 33.00
CA GLN A 444 -6.52 -28.49 32.67
C GLN A 444 -5.64 -29.13 33.75
N THR A 445 -5.55 -30.46 33.80
CA THR A 445 -4.61 -31.18 34.67
C THR A 445 -3.57 -31.88 33.82
N TYR A 446 -2.30 -31.84 34.22
CA TYR A 446 -1.20 -32.50 33.53
C TYR A 446 -1.47 -34.00 33.32
N THR A 447 -1.37 -34.47 32.07
CA THR A 447 -1.69 -35.85 31.64
C THR A 447 -0.46 -36.66 31.21
N GLY A 448 0.70 -36.03 31.01
CA GLY A 448 1.87 -36.64 30.38
C GLY A 448 1.94 -36.49 28.84
N SER A 449 0.93 -35.88 28.22
CA SER A 449 0.85 -35.63 26.77
C SER A 449 0.44 -34.19 26.47
N ALA A 450 0.47 -33.78 25.19
CA ALA A 450 -0.06 -32.51 24.74
C ALA A 450 -1.56 -32.38 25.05
N ILE A 451 -1.98 -31.21 25.56
CA ILE A 451 -3.37 -30.89 25.90
C ILE A 451 -3.91 -29.88 24.89
N GLU A 452 -4.97 -30.25 24.18
CA GLU A 452 -5.53 -29.48 23.06
C GLU A 452 -7.02 -29.17 23.29
N PRO A 453 -7.35 -28.23 24.18
CA PRO A 453 -8.73 -27.91 24.53
C PRO A 453 -9.42 -27.15 23.39
N GLY A 454 -10.65 -27.54 23.07
CA GLY A 454 -11.41 -26.94 21.96
C GLY A 454 -11.58 -25.42 22.09
N VAL A 455 -11.15 -24.69 21.06
CA VAL A 455 -11.35 -23.24 20.94
C VAL A 455 -12.74 -22.96 20.40
N VAL A 456 -13.50 -22.10 21.09
CA VAL A 456 -14.84 -21.66 20.67
C VAL A 456 -14.87 -20.13 20.62
N ILE A 457 -15.34 -19.58 19.51
CA ILE A 457 -15.60 -18.14 19.37
C ILE A 457 -17.06 -17.85 19.73
N LEU A 458 -17.26 -16.96 20.70
CA LEU A 458 -18.57 -16.60 21.22
C LEU A 458 -19.38 -15.78 20.19
N PRO A 459 -20.68 -16.07 20.02
CA PRO A 459 -21.55 -15.28 19.16
C PRO A 459 -21.56 -13.80 19.55
N GLN A 460 -21.65 -12.90 18.56
CA GLN A 460 -21.71 -11.46 18.78
C GLN A 460 -23.06 -10.92 18.32
N THR A 461 -23.74 -10.14 19.16
CA THR A 461 -25.02 -9.51 18.85
C THR A 461 -24.82 -8.04 18.46
N MET A 462 -25.32 -7.67 17.28
CA MET A 462 -25.20 -6.36 16.64
C MET A 462 -26.56 -6.02 16.03
N TRP A 463 -27.19 -4.91 16.44
CA TRP A 463 -28.53 -4.49 15.96
C TRP A 463 -29.58 -5.62 15.95
N ASN A 464 -29.74 -6.28 17.11
CA ASN A 464 -30.61 -7.46 17.33
C ASN A 464 -30.32 -8.70 16.46
N PHE A 465 -29.31 -8.66 15.58
CA PHE A 465 -28.81 -9.81 14.83
C PHE A 465 -27.64 -10.46 15.58
N THR A 466 -27.62 -11.79 15.67
CA THR A 466 -26.55 -12.53 16.35
C THR A 466 -25.74 -13.32 15.33
N ALA A 467 -24.49 -12.91 15.11
CA ALA A 467 -23.52 -13.61 14.30
C ALA A 467 -22.96 -14.81 15.07
N HIS A 468 -22.93 -15.98 14.43
CA HIS A 468 -22.39 -17.22 14.96
C HIS A 468 -21.18 -17.66 14.16
N TYR A 469 -20.14 -18.16 14.84
CA TYR A 469 -18.85 -18.49 14.23
C TYR A 469 -18.52 -19.97 14.41
N ALA A 470 -18.26 -20.68 13.33
CA ALA A 470 -17.92 -22.11 13.34
C ALA A 470 -16.51 -22.36 12.77
N SER A 471 -15.80 -23.35 13.32
CA SER A 471 -14.57 -23.87 12.71
C SER A 471 -14.93 -25.06 11.79
N PRO A 472 -14.39 -25.14 10.54
CA PRO A 472 -13.39 -24.26 9.93
C PRO A 472 -13.96 -23.09 9.10
N ALA A 473 -15.27 -22.84 9.14
CA ALA A 473 -15.95 -21.92 8.21
C ALA A 473 -15.62 -20.43 8.44
N ASP A 474 -15.52 -20.00 9.70
CA ASP A 474 -15.26 -18.61 10.10
C ASP A 474 -13.86 -18.41 10.70
N TYR A 475 -13.32 -19.44 11.35
CA TYR A 475 -11.97 -19.46 11.92
C TYR A 475 -11.37 -20.85 11.90
N THR A 476 -10.04 -20.94 11.99
CA THR A 476 -9.31 -22.19 12.17
C THR A 476 -8.45 -22.11 13.44
N VAL A 477 -8.27 -23.25 14.12
CA VAL A 477 -7.32 -23.36 15.23
C VAL A 477 -5.95 -23.63 14.63
N THR A 478 -5.01 -22.70 14.78
CA THR A 478 -3.69 -22.77 14.15
C THR A 478 -2.65 -23.54 14.97
N GLY A 479 -2.94 -23.81 16.24
CA GLY A 479 -2.15 -24.69 17.10
C GLY A 479 -2.14 -24.26 18.57
N TYR A 480 -1.20 -24.84 19.31
CA TYR A 480 -1.00 -24.58 20.74
C TYR A 480 0.48 -24.33 21.05
N GLU A 481 0.76 -23.58 22.12
CA GLU A 481 2.10 -23.37 22.68
C GLU A 481 2.13 -23.80 24.16
N ASN A 482 3.27 -24.31 24.62
CA ASN A 482 3.54 -24.74 26.00
C ASN A 482 2.56 -25.78 26.59
N ASN A 483 1.81 -26.51 25.76
CA ASN A 483 0.68 -27.34 26.16
C ASN A 483 1.01 -28.77 26.63
N THR A 484 2.29 -29.07 26.91
CA THR A 484 2.77 -30.42 27.29
C THR A 484 3.21 -30.54 28.74
N ASN A 485 3.38 -29.42 29.47
CA ASN A 485 3.85 -29.37 30.85
C ASN A 485 2.89 -28.53 31.70
N ALA A 486 3.00 -28.62 33.03
CA ALA A 486 2.25 -27.75 33.92
C ALA A 486 2.71 -26.28 33.84
N GLY A 487 1.76 -25.36 33.96
CA GLY A 487 1.93 -23.91 33.76
C GLY A 487 1.06 -23.36 32.63
N THR A 488 1.33 -22.11 32.24
CA THR A 488 0.52 -21.38 31.25
C THR A 488 0.74 -21.88 29.82
N ALA A 489 -0.30 -22.46 29.24
CA ALA A 489 -0.37 -22.84 27.84
C ALA A 489 -1.21 -21.83 27.04
N THR A 490 -1.06 -21.83 25.71
CA THR A 490 -1.74 -20.88 24.81
C THR A 490 -2.37 -21.61 23.63
N ALA A 491 -3.66 -21.40 23.40
CA ALA A 491 -4.36 -21.80 22.18
C ALA A 491 -4.39 -20.65 21.16
N LYS A 492 -4.39 -20.97 19.87
CA LYS A 492 -4.32 -20.00 18.77
C LYS A 492 -5.43 -20.19 17.74
N ALA A 493 -5.94 -19.09 17.22
CA ALA A 493 -6.90 -19.10 16.12
C ALA A 493 -6.68 -17.96 15.12
N THR A 494 -7.00 -18.20 13.85
CA THR A 494 -7.03 -17.21 12.77
C THR A 494 -8.38 -17.25 12.05
N PRO A 495 -8.89 -16.12 11.53
CA PRO A 495 -10.05 -16.11 10.65
C PRO A 495 -9.86 -16.96 9.39
N ALA A 496 -10.92 -17.61 8.94
CA ALA A 496 -10.95 -18.39 7.72
C ALA A 496 -11.27 -17.51 6.49
N SER A 497 -10.71 -17.86 5.33
CA SER A 497 -10.96 -17.14 4.08
C SER A 497 -12.44 -17.24 3.66
N GLY A 498 -13.12 -16.09 3.54
CA GLY A 498 -14.55 -16.01 3.20
C GLY A 498 -15.53 -16.16 4.38
N GLY A 499 -15.01 -16.31 5.60
CA GLY A 499 -15.81 -16.36 6.83
C GLY A 499 -16.37 -15.00 7.28
N GLN A 500 -17.12 -15.00 8.39
CA GLN A 500 -17.68 -13.78 9.00
C GLN A 500 -16.66 -12.99 9.86
N LEU A 501 -15.38 -13.36 9.86
CA LEU A 501 -14.34 -12.75 10.69
C LEU A 501 -13.27 -12.06 9.84
N LEU A 502 -12.95 -10.81 10.17
CA LEU A 502 -11.94 -10.00 9.52
C LEU A 502 -10.54 -10.32 10.08
N ASN A 503 -9.55 -10.39 9.18
CA ASN A 503 -8.19 -10.79 9.53
C ASN A 503 -7.36 -9.60 10.05
N LYS A 504 -7.07 -9.60 11.37
CA LYS A 504 -6.06 -8.73 12.00
C LYS A 504 -4.84 -9.50 12.54
N GLY A 505 -4.67 -10.76 12.12
CA GLY A 505 -3.61 -11.66 12.59
C GLY A 505 -4.11 -12.79 13.51
N GLU A 506 -3.16 -13.53 14.07
CA GLU A 506 -3.41 -14.65 15.00
C GLU A 506 -3.88 -14.14 16.38
N VAL A 507 -5.02 -14.65 16.84
CA VAL A 507 -5.52 -14.44 18.19
C VAL A 507 -5.05 -15.56 19.11
N ARG A 508 -4.65 -15.18 20.32
CA ARG A 508 -4.07 -16.07 21.34
C ARG A 508 -4.93 -16.03 22.61
N LYS A 509 -5.18 -17.20 23.20
CA LYS A 509 -5.93 -17.35 24.45
C LYS A 509 -5.18 -18.29 25.39
N ASN A 510 -4.85 -17.82 26.58
CA ASN A 510 -4.12 -18.60 27.57
C ASN A 510 -5.06 -19.48 28.40
N PHE A 511 -4.54 -20.61 28.87
CA PHE A 511 -5.16 -21.49 29.87
C PHE A 511 -4.07 -22.11 30.76
N GLU A 512 -4.42 -22.51 31.98
CA GLU A 512 -3.46 -23.14 32.89
C GLU A 512 -3.52 -24.67 32.83
N ILE A 513 -2.36 -25.31 32.92
CA ILE A 513 -2.22 -26.75 33.13
C ILE A 513 -1.73 -26.95 34.58
N ALA A 514 -2.62 -27.41 35.46
CA ALA A 514 -2.30 -27.68 36.85
C ALA A 514 -1.45 -28.96 37.00
N PRO A 515 -0.53 -29.02 37.99
CA PRO A 515 0.21 -30.25 38.32
C PRO A 515 -0.72 -31.38 38.76
N THR A 516 -0.38 -32.63 38.45
CA THR A 516 -1.15 -33.81 38.88
C THR A 516 -0.53 -34.48 40.12
N SER A 517 -1.28 -35.37 40.79
CA SER A 517 -0.75 -36.10 41.95
C SER A 517 0.10 -37.31 41.56
N TYR A 518 1.07 -37.66 42.40
CA TYR A 518 1.80 -38.93 42.33
C TYR A 518 1.91 -39.57 43.73
N THR A 519 2.26 -40.84 43.76
CA THR A 519 2.60 -41.56 44.99
C THR A 519 4.03 -42.07 44.93
N MET A 520 4.64 -42.30 46.10
CA MET A 520 5.95 -42.93 46.23
C MET A 520 5.92 -43.97 47.34
N ALA A 521 6.54 -45.12 47.08
CA ALA A 521 6.70 -46.22 48.03
C ALA A 521 8.19 -46.49 48.22
N VAL A 522 8.61 -46.70 49.47
CA VAL A 522 9.97 -47.08 49.84
C VAL A 522 9.89 -48.27 50.80
N THR A 523 10.80 -49.24 50.68
CA THR A 523 10.83 -50.44 51.54
C THR A 523 11.60 -50.17 52.83
N ASP A 524 11.00 -50.45 53.98
CA ASP A 524 11.47 -49.97 55.29
C ASP A 524 12.71 -50.68 55.88
N THR A 525 13.21 -51.79 55.31
CA THR A 525 14.32 -52.57 55.91
C THR A 525 15.33 -53.14 54.89
N LEU A 526 16.61 -53.18 55.28
CA LEU A 526 17.73 -53.73 54.50
C LEU A 526 18.71 -54.52 55.41
N ARG A 527 19.39 -55.54 54.89
CA ARG A 527 20.44 -56.30 55.60
C ARG A 527 21.70 -56.45 54.77
N VAL A 528 22.85 -56.26 55.40
CA VAL A 528 24.19 -56.21 54.78
C VAL A 528 25.22 -56.96 55.65
N ARG A 529 26.48 -57.07 55.21
CA ARG A 529 27.58 -57.68 55.98
C ARG A 529 28.57 -56.62 56.48
N GLU A 530 29.42 -56.98 57.44
CA GLU A 530 30.57 -56.15 57.85
C GLU A 530 31.45 -55.87 56.63
N GLY A 531 31.90 -54.62 56.51
CA GLY A 531 32.58 -54.14 55.32
C GLY A 531 31.70 -53.94 54.08
N GLU A 532 30.36 -53.88 54.22
CA GLU A 532 29.44 -53.61 53.09
C GLU A 532 29.85 -52.35 52.31
N SER A 533 30.11 -52.53 51.02
CA SER A 533 30.68 -51.52 50.14
C SER A 533 29.76 -51.07 49.01
N ASP A 534 28.51 -51.56 48.94
CA ASP A 534 27.50 -51.21 47.93
C ASP A 534 26.13 -50.83 48.54
N LEU A 535 26.15 -50.18 49.70
CA LEU A 535 24.95 -49.78 50.45
C LEU A 535 24.02 -48.86 49.66
N LEU A 536 24.57 -47.86 48.95
CA LEU A 536 23.79 -46.83 48.25
C LEU A 536 22.97 -47.41 47.09
N THR A 537 23.54 -48.34 46.32
CA THR A 537 22.84 -49.07 45.24
C THR A 537 21.68 -49.89 45.80
N LYS A 538 21.92 -50.58 46.93
CA LYS A 538 20.90 -51.39 47.62
C LYS A 538 19.77 -50.55 48.20
N LEU A 539 20.05 -49.34 48.70
CA LEU A 539 19.02 -48.39 49.16
C LEU A 539 18.20 -47.82 48.00
N ASN A 540 18.84 -47.37 46.92
CA ASN A 540 18.15 -46.83 45.74
C ASN A 540 17.15 -47.84 45.14
N ALA A 541 17.45 -49.13 45.18
CA ALA A 541 16.55 -50.19 44.71
C ALA A 541 15.26 -50.38 45.56
N LEU A 542 15.15 -49.73 46.72
CA LEU A 542 13.99 -49.87 47.62
C LEU A 542 12.82 -48.93 47.27
N ALA A 543 13.02 -47.96 46.36
CA ALA A 543 12.07 -46.88 46.06
C ALA A 543 11.40 -47.02 44.69
N SER A 544 10.10 -46.70 44.61
CA SER A 544 9.33 -46.63 43.35
C SER A 544 8.20 -45.59 43.41
N THR A 545 7.73 -45.12 42.25
CA THR A 545 6.64 -44.12 42.14
C THR A 545 5.47 -44.62 41.30
N GLY A 546 4.27 -44.12 41.61
CA GLY A 546 3.08 -44.24 40.77
C GLY A 546 2.62 -42.85 40.29
N PRO A 547 2.54 -42.56 38.98
CA PRO A 547 2.88 -43.43 37.86
C PRO A 547 4.39 -43.73 37.72
N GLU A 548 4.71 -44.75 36.91
CA GLU A 548 6.07 -45.17 36.60
C GLU A 548 6.81 -44.06 35.81
N GLY A 549 8.12 -43.91 36.07
CA GLY A 549 8.95 -42.87 35.45
C GLY A 549 9.01 -41.52 36.19
N VAL A 550 8.11 -41.24 37.13
CA VAL A 550 8.16 -39.98 37.93
C VAL A 550 9.42 -39.90 38.79
N LEU A 551 9.93 -41.04 39.31
CA LEU A 551 11.19 -41.11 40.05
C LEU A 551 12.39 -40.51 39.27
N GLY A 552 12.40 -40.64 37.93
CA GLY A 552 13.44 -40.09 37.06
C GLY A 552 13.31 -38.58 36.79
N GLN A 553 12.20 -37.95 37.18
CA GLN A 553 11.96 -36.50 37.07
C GLN A 553 12.31 -35.74 38.35
N GLY A 554 12.91 -36.41 39.33
CA GLY A 554 13.33 -35.82 40.61
C GLY A 554 14.65 -36.37 41.10
N THR A 555 15.06 -35.90 42.26
CA THR A 555 16.30 -36.27 42.95
C THR A 555 15.94 -37.02 44.22
N LEU A 556 16.23 -38.32 44.27
CA LEU A 556 16.17 -39.12 45.50
C LEU A 556 17.51 -39.01 46.23
N SER A 557 17.46 -38.68 47.52
CA SER A 557 18.62 -38.51 48.38
C SER A 557 18.47 -39.32 49.67
N TRP A 558 19.59 -39.83 50.16
CA TRP A 558 19.66 -40.67 51.36
C TRP A 558 20.62 -40.04 52.36
N THR A 559 20.25 -39.99 53.64
CA THR A 559 21.10 -39.44 54.70
C THR A 559 21.12 -40.33 55.94
N HIS A 560 22.30 -40.51 56.53
CA HIS A 560 22.49 -41.17 57.83
C HIS A 560 23.17 -40.19 58.78
N ASN A 561 22.66 -40.05 60.00
CA ASN A 561 23.12 -39.07 61.00
C ASN A 561 23.27 -37.63 60.46
N GLY A 562 22.42 -37.23 59.50
CA GLY A 562 22.45 -35.91 58.86
C GLY A 562 23.52 -35.72 57.78
N GLN A 563 24.24 -36.77 57.37
CA GLN A 563 25.22 -36.75 56.28
C GLN A 563 24.76 -37.61 55.09
N PRO A 564 25.13 -37.28 53.83
CA PRO A 564 24.75 -38.07 52.66
C PRO A 564 25.29 -39.51 52.73
N VAL A 565 24.45 -40.48 52.36
CA VAL A 565 24.89 -41.89 52.27
C VAL A 565 25.77 -42.10 51.03
N GLN A 566 26.84 -42.85 51.25
CA GLN A 566 27.79 -43.36 50.27
C GLN A 566 27.77 -44.89 50.29
N ALA A 567 28.37 -45.52 49.30
CA ALA A 567 28.36 -46.98 49.14
C ALA A 567 28.90 -47.74 50.37
N ASN A 568 29.76 -47.12 51.19
CA ASN A 568 30.37 -47.69 52.38
C ASN A 568 29.96 -47.00 53.70
N THR A 569 28.88 -46.20 53.75
CA THR A 569 28.54 -45.39 54.95
C THR A 569 28.36 -46.20 56.23
N LEU A 570 27.87 -47.44 56.15
CA LEU A 570 27.73 -48.34 57.29
C LEU A 570 28.83 -49.41 57.34
N ALA A 571 29.86 -49.35 56.49
CA ALA A 571 30.88 -50.40 56.39
C ALA A 571 31.72 -50.60 57.66
N GLY A 572 31.85 -49.54 58.47
CA GLY A 572 32.55 -49.53 59.75
C GLY A 572 31.64 -49.35 60.97
N GLU A 573 30.31 -49.40 60.78
CA GLU A 573 29.38 -49.52 61.91
C GLU A 573 29.41 -50.97 62.43
N PRO A 574 29.31 -51.19 63.75
CA PRO A 574 29.49 -52.51 64.32
C PRO A 574 28.38 -53.49 63.92
N VAL A 575 28.72 -54.77 63.98
CA VAL A 575 27.80 -55.87 63.68
C VAL A 575 26.58 -55.84 64.61
N GLY A 576 25.40 -55.69 64.00
CA GLY A 576 24.17 -55.28 64.69
C GLY A 576 23.26 -54.41 63.81
N GLY A 577 22.41 -53.60 64.46
CA GLY A 577 21.39 -52.74 63.86
C GLY A 577 20.11 -52.69 64.73
N PRO A 578 19.08 -51.91 64.37
CA PRO A 578 18.94 -51.16 63.13
C PRO A 578 19.73 -49.84 63.10
N TYR A 579 20.31 -49.53 61.94
CA TYR A 579 20.85 -48.23 61.59
C TYR A 579 19.82 -47.47 60.74
N THR A 580 19.25 -46.40 61.25
CA THR A 580 18.22 -45.62 60.55
C THR A 580 18.83 -44.72 59.47
N VAL A 581 18.36 -44.85 58.24
CA VAL A 581 18.70 -44.01 57.10
C VAL A 581 17.45 -43.25 56.68
N ASN A 582 17.52 -41.92 56.61
CA ASN A 582 16.42 -41.10 56.11
C ASN A 582 16.51 -40.97 54.58
N TRP A 583 15.37 -40.85 53.90
CA TRP A 583 15.30 -40.49 52.48
C TRP A 583 14.50 -39.21 52.29
N ALA A 584 14.86 -38.44 51.26
CA ALA A 584 14.10 -37.30 50.77
C ALA A 584 14.11 -37.27 49.23
N PHE A 585 12.93 -37.06 48.65
CA PHE A 585 12.71 -36.95 47.21
C PHE A 585 12.22 -35.53 46.88
N GLN A 586 12.90 -34.89 45.93
CA GLN A 586 12.60 -33.55 45.44
C GLN A 586 12.32 -33.63 43.94
N LEU A 587 11.16 -33.16 43.47
CA LEU A 587 10.90 -33.06 42.04
C LEU A 587 11.73 -31.95 41.40
N ASN A 588 12.21 -32.19 40.18
CA ASN A 588 12.92 -31.21 39.34
C ASN A 588 11.98 -30.57 38.29
N THR A 589 10.73 -31.04 38.20
CA THR A 589 9.69 -30.54 37.26
C THR A 589 8.45 -30.04 38.01
N GLY A 590 7.75 -29.06 37.43
CA GLY A 590 6.49 -28.55 37.96
C GLY A 590 5.27 -29.45 37.71
N ASN A 591 5.43 -30.56 36.99
CA ASN A 591 4.31 -31.35 36.44
C ASN A 591 3.53 -32.16 37.49
N TYR A 592 4.12 -32.39 38.66
CA TYR A 592 3.56 -33.23 39.72
C TYR A 592 3.60 -32.56 41.10
N ALA A 593 2.69 -32.97 41.99
CA ALA A 593 2.63 -32.54 43.38
C ALA A 593 2.40 -33.73 44.33
N PRO A 594 2.94 -33.72 45.57
CA PRO A 594 3.72 -32.65 46.20
C PRO A 594 5.18 -32.60 45.74
N GLN A 595 5.76 -31.39 45.69
CA GLN A 595 7.13 -31.17 45.20
C GLN A 595 8.23 -31.85 46.04
N THR A 596 7.93 -32.21 47.30
CA THR A 596 8.85 -32.89 48.23
C THR A 596 8.16 -34.00 49.02
N MET A 597 8.85 -35.12 49.24
CA MET A 597 8.45 -36.21 50.15
C MET A 597 9.67 -36.70 50.95
N GLN A 598 9.46 -37.25 52.15
CA GLN A 598 10.54 -37.78 53.01
C GLN A 598 10.09 -38.97 53.90
N GLY A 599 11.03 -39.79 54.35
CA GLY A 599 10.79 -40.96 55.21
C GLY A 599 12.08 -41.68 55.67
N THR A 600 12.00 -42.93 56.11
CA THR A 600 13.12 -43.68 56.74
C THR A 600 13.20 -45.16 56.35
N VAL A 601 14.39 -45.76 56.47
CA VAL A 601 14.70 -47.20 56.27
C VAL A 601 15.68 -47.69 57.36
N GLU A 602 15.58 -48.94 57.80
CA GLU A 602 16.43 -49.57 58.82
C GLU A 602 17.44 -50.59 58.24
N VAL A 603 18.72 -50.55 58.64
CA VAL A 603 19.81 -51.41 58.10
C VAL A 603 20.53 -52.26 59.18
N PHE A 604 21.05 -53.46 58.86
CA PHE A 604 21.75 -54.40 59.81
C PHE A 604 23.03 -55.08 59.21
N ILE A 605 24.06 -55.48 60.01
CA ILE A 605 25.51 -55.80 59.61
C ILE A 605 26.12 -57.10 60.29
N VAL A 606 27.15 -57.84 59.74
CA VAL A 606 27.80 -59.15 60.26
C VAL A 606 29.32 -59.55 59.85
N GLU A 607 30.21 -60.14 60.73
CA GLU A 607 31.77 -60.15 60.83
C GLU A 607 32.76 -61.12 60.02
N LYS A 608 34.13 -60.87 59.91
CA LYS A 608 35.25 -61.69 59.18
C LYS A 608 36.85 -61.54 59.54
N GLU A 609 37.79 -62.30 58.87
CA GLU A 609 39.32 -62.62 58.93
C GLU A 609 40.58 -61.60 58.80
N VAL A 610 41.84 -61.97 58.30
CA VAL A 610 42.94 -61.17 57.50
C VAL A 610 44.25 -61.91 56.89
N PRO A 611 44.86 -61.61 55.66
CA PRO A 611 46.26 -61.98 55.15
C PRO A 611 47.23 -60.83 54.59
N ALA A 612 48.05 -60.97 53.49
CA ALA A 612 48.94 -59.91 52.89
C ALA A 612 49.39 -60.05 51.37
N ILE A 613 49.81 -58.97 50.66
CA ILE A 613 50.08 -58.92 49.17
C ILE A 613 51.38 -58.17 48.75
N GLN A 614 52.06 -58.63 47.69
CA GLN A 614 53.24 -58.02 47.04
C GLN A 614 53.00 -57.73 45.53
N ILE A 615 53.61 -56.66 44.98
CA ILE A 615 53.42 -56.18 43.59
C ILE A 615 54.77 -55.83 42.92
N GLY A 616 54.99 -56.28 41.69
CA GLY A 616 56.16 -55.97 40.87
C GLY A 616 56.13 -54.60 40.18
N THR A 617 55.04 -54.28 39.47
CA THR A 617 54.84 -52.97 38.81
C THR A 617 53.50 -52.38 39.21
N ARG A 618 53.50 -51.14 39.72
CA ARG A 618 52.28 -50.48 40.25
C ARG A 618 51.45 -49.72 39.22
N ASN A 619 51.96 -49.43 38.02
CA ASN A 619 51.17 -48.78 36.96
C ASN A 619 51.44 -49.42 35.59
N VAL A 620 50.38 -49.81 34.90
CA VAL A 620 50.41 -50.28 33.49
C VAL A 620 49.65 -49.26 32.65
N THR A 621 50.19 -48.88 31.49
CA THR A 621 49.55 -47.92 30.57
C THR A 621 49.12 -48.63 29.29
N LYS A 622 47.88 -48.37 28.84
CA LYS A 622 47.29 -48.89 27.59
C LYS A 622 46.50 -47.76 26.92
N THR A 623 46.08 -47.96 25.67
CA THR A 623 45.13 -47.07 24.98
C THR A 623 43.74 -47.70 24.99
N TYR A 624 42.69 -46.89 25.05
CA TYR A 624 41.31 -47.38 24.99
C TYR A 624 41.06 -48.24 23.74
N GLY A 625 40.40 -49.39 23.92
CA GLY A 625 40.21 -50.39 22.87
C GLY A 625 41.39 -51.33 22.62
N ALA A 626 42.42 -51.33 23.47
CA ALA A 626 43.43 -52.40 23.49
C ALA A 626 42.86 -53.71 24.08
N GLU A 627 43.53 -54.83 23.78
CA GLU A 627 43.21 -56.16 24.33
C GLU A 627 43.19 -56.16 25.88
N PRO A 628 42.35 -57.01 26.52
CA PRO A 628 42.27 -57.11 27.97
C PRO A 628 43.63 -57.37 28.63
N VAL A 629 43.93 -56.59 29.68
CA VAL A 629 45.23 -56.62 30.38
C VAL A 629 45.27 -57.81 31.33
N ASP A 630 46.32 -58.61 31.23
CA ASP A 630 46.49 -59.78 32.08
C ASP A 630 47.05 -59.39 33.46
N ILE A 631 46.58 -60.04 34.53
CA ILE A 631 47.05 -59.78 35.90
C ILE A 631 48.57 -59.98 36.06
N SER A 632 49.16 -60.88 35.26
CA SER A 632 50.60 -61.13 35.24
C SER A 632 51.43 -59.92 34.81
N GLU A 633 50.85 -58.95 34.08
CA GLU A 633 51.53 -57.70 33.67
C GLU A 633 51.89 -56.80 34.88
N PHE A 634 51.25 -57.00 36.05
CA PHE A 634 51.56 -56.30 37.30
C PHE A 634 52.53 -57.05 38.22
N GLY A 635 52.77 -58.35 37.98
CA GLY A 635 53.67 -59.19 38.77
C GLY A 635 53.25 -59.34 40.24
N ILE A 636 52.08 -59.92 40.50
CA ILE A 636 51.45 -60.01 41.83
C ILE A 636 51.76 -61.35 42.51
N THR A 637 52.07 -61.31 43.81
CA THR A 637 52.20 -62.50 44.69
C THR A 637 51.57 -62.26 46.05
N VAL A 638 51.16 -63.34 46.74
CA VAL A 638 50.37 -63.29 47.99
C VAL A 638 51.08 -64.07 49.09
N THR A 639 51.21 -63.47 50.27
CA THR A 639 51.95 -64.05 51.40
C THR A 639 51.14 -64.01 52.69
N ASP A 640 51.39 -64.96 53.59
CA ASP A 640 50.82 -64.90 54.94
C ASP A 640 51.55 -63.87 55.82
N GLY A 641 51.16 -63.76 57.09
CA GLY A 641 51.79 -62.87 58.07
C GLY A 641 53.27 -63.16 58.37
N SER A 642 53.85 -64.25 57.84
CA SER A 642 55.26 -64.60 57.93
C SER A 642 56.07 -64.32 56.65
N GLY A 643 55.40 -63.83 55.58
CA GLY A 643 56.04 -63.51 54.29
C GLY A 643 56.28 -64.72 53.38
N LEU A 644 55.79 -65.90 53.75
CA LEU A 644 55.80 -67.09 52.88
C LEU A 644 54.59 -67.07 51.93
N PRO A 645 54.71 -67.59 50.69
CA PRO A 645 53.59 -67.66 49.76
C PRO A 645 52.42 -68.45 50.35
N VAL A 646 51.22 -67.87 50.35
CA VAL A 646 50.01 -68.61 50.77
C VAL A 646 49.77 -69.72 49.76
N ALA A 647 49.59 -70.97 50.24
CA ALA A 647 49.44 -72.13 49.35
C ALA A 647 48.09 -72.17 48.62
N ALA A 648 47.06 -71.58 49.22
CA ALA A 648 45.74 -71.34 48.63
C ALA A 648 45.25 -69.96 49.09
N PRO A 649 45.78 -68.86 48.51
CA PRO A 649 45.25 -67.54 48.79
C PRO A 649 43.80 -67.51 48.33
N GLY A 650 42.94 -66.79 49.06
CA GLY A 650 41.61 -66.48 48.55
C GLY A 650 41.74 -65.90 47.13
N ALA A 651 40.85 -66.35 46.23
CA ALA A 651 40.97 -66.12 44.79
C ALA A 651 41.47 -64.70 44.51
N ILE A 652 42.58 -64.55 43.77
CA ILE A 652 43.11 -63.23 43.45
C ILE A 652 42.17 -62.60 42.43
N THR A 653 41.15 -61.95 42.95
CA THR A 653 40.17 -61.21 42.18
C THR A 653 40.70 -59.81 42.00
N LEU A 654 40.70 -59.35 40.77
CA LEU A 654 40.80 -57.92 40.55
C LEU A 654 39.44 -57.32 40.92
N SER A 655 39.47 -56.14 41.52
CA SER A 655 38.28 -55.32 41.72
C SER A 655 38.67 -53.91 41.35
N VAL A 656 38.03 -53.35 40.33
CA VAL A 656 38.31 -51.98 39.93
C VAL A 656 37.43 -51.08 40.79
N ARG A 657 38.05 -50.15 41.53
CA ARG A 657 37.37 -49.28 42.50
C ARG A 657 36.23 -48.47 41.89
N ASP A 658 36.37 -48.17 40.61
CA ASP A 658 35.37 -47.57 39.74
C ASP A 658 35.45 -48.32 38.40
N ASN A 659 34.42 -49.10 38.07
CA ASN A 659 34.40 -49.94 36.88
C ASN A 659 34.16 -49.15 35.58
N THR A 660 34.02 -47.83 35.65
CA THR A 660 33.93 -46.98 34.47
C THR A 660 35.16 -47.19 33.57
N VAL A 661 36.39 -47.05 34.07
CA VAL A 661 37.61 -47.11 33.23
C VAL A 661 37.96 -48.54 32.80
N ALA A 662 37.83 -49.52 33.70
CA ALA A 662 38.06 -50.92 33.39
C ALA A 662 37.19 -51.81 34.29
N GLU A 663 36.81 -52.99 33.81
CA GLU A 663 36.19 -54.04 34.60
C GLU A 663 36.99 -55.32 34.50
N VAL A 664 36.64 -56.30 35.34
CA VAL A 664 37.23 -57.63 35.26
C VAL A 664 36.30 -58.51 34.45
N ALA A 665 36.79 -59.00 33.32
CA ALA A 665 36.03 -59.90 32.46
C ALA A 665 35.93 -61.30 33.05
N ALA A 666 35.02 -62.11 32.51
CA ALA A 666 34.76 -63.47 32.96
C ALA A 666 35.97 -64.44 32.81
N ASP A 667 36.98 -64.06 32.04
CA ASP A 667 38.26 -64.78 31.91
C ASP A 667 39.32 -64.34 32.95
N GLY A 668 38.98 -63.39 33.83
CA GLY A 668 39.85 -62.87 34.90
C GLY A 668 40.74 -61.71 34.50
N LYS A 669 40.70 -61.24 33.23
CA LYS A 669 41.51 -60.12 32.75
C LYS A 669 40.83 -58.78 32.97
N LEU A 670 41.61 -57.70 33.00
CA LEU A 670 41.08 -56.34 33.01
C LEU A 670 40.64 -55.95 31.59
N LYS A 671 39.34 -56.05 31.33
CA LYS A 671 38.71 -55.48 30.14
C LYS A 671 38.64 -53.97 30.30
N ILE A 672 39.09 -53.26 29.28
CA ILE A 672 39.06 -51.81 29.24
C ILE A 672 37.64 -51.34 28.88
N ASN A 673 37.06 -50.48 29.72
CA ASN A 673 35.66 -50.04 29.61
C ASN A 673 35.52 -48.57 29.21
N ASN A 674 36.40 -47.69 29.69
CA ASN A 674 36.47 -46.26 29.35
C ASN A 674 37.94 -45.80 29.43
N ALA A 675 38.23 -44.56 29.03
CA ALA A 675 39.55 -43.95 29.24
C ALA A 675 39.63 -43.21 30.58
N GLY A 676 40.80 -43.21 31.21
CA GLY A 676 41.03 -42.66 32.55
C GLY A 676 42.11 -43.43 33.29
N THR A 677 42.19 -43.30 34.62
CA THR A 677 43.04 -44.17 35.44
C THR A 677 42.17 -45.06 36.31
N ALA A 678 42.12 -46.34 35.99
CA ALA A 678 41.46 -47.34 36.80
C ALA A 678 42.32 -47.61 38.04
N VAL A 679 41.77 -47.35 39.22
CA VAL A 679 42.37 -47.77 40.49
C VAL A 679 41.98 -49.23 40.68
N VAL A 680 42.88 -50.15 40.34
CA VAL A 680 42.65 -51.58 40.44
C VAL A 680 43.09 -52.03 41.81
N THR A 681 42.12 -52.35 42.65
CA THR A 681 42.32 -53.04 43.90
C THR A 681 42.53 -54.51 43.59
N VAL A 682 43.78 -54.95 43.66
CA VAL A 682 44.14 -56.37 43.68
C VAL A 682 43.64 -56.91 44.99
N THR A 683 42.56 -57.67 44.92
CA THR A 683 41.90 -58.24 46.07
C THR A 683 42.30 -59.70 46.16
N VAL A 684 43.06 -60.06 47.18
CA VAL A 684 43.06 -61.44 47.65
C VAL A 684 41.71 -61.62 48.28
N ALA A 685 40.84 -62.37 47.59
CA ALA A 685 39.45 -62.49 47.98
C ALA A 685 39.38 -62.92 49.43
N GLU A 686 38.46 -62.27 50.12
CA GLU A 686 38.06 -62.69 51.43
C GLU A 686 37.56 -64.13 51.37
N THR A 687 38.20 -65.01 52.13
CA THR A 687 37.65 -66.32 52.43
C THR A 687 36.89 -66.23 53.75
N ASP A 688 36.17 -67.29 54.11
CA ASP A 688 35.57 -67.42 55.45
C ASP A 688 36.61 -67.46 56.60
N THR A 689 37.91 -67.31 56.30
CA THR A 689 39.06 -67.49 57.20
C THR A 689 40.14 -66.40 57.04
N TYR A 690 40.06 -65.56 56.01
CA TYR A 690 41.04 -64.52 55.71
C TYR A 690 40.28 -63.35 55.14
N ALA A 691 40.25 -62.22 55.85
CA ALA A 691 39.52 -61.04 55.39
C ALA A 691 40.18 -60.50 54.14
N GLN A 692 39.43 -59.68 53.44
CA GLN A 692 39.90 -59.07 52.23
C GLN A 692 41.22 -58.35 52.46
N GLN A 693 42.26 -58.76 51.73
CA GLN A 693 43.47 -57.96 51.61
C GLN A 693 43.57 -57.39 50.22
N THR A 694 44.04 -56.15 50.20
CA THR A 694 43.86 -55.27 49.08
C THR A 694 45.16 -54.53 48.83
N ALA A 695 45.64 -54.59 47.59
CA ALA A 695 46.80 -53.84 47.18
C ALA A 695 46.49 -53.08 45.90
N THR A 696 46.77 -51.79 45.90
CA THR A 696 46.41 -50.93 44.77
C THR A 696 47.50 -50.96 43.69
N VAL A 697 47.07 -51.30 42.47
CA VAL A 697 47.77 -51.02 41.22
C VAL A 697 46.90 -50.09 40.37
N TYR A 698 47.51 -49.47 39.36
CA TYR A 698 46.85 -48.52 38.48
C TYR A 698 46.90 -49.02 37.04
N LEU A 699 45.77 -48.96 36.35
CA LEU A 699 45.71 -49.12 34.90
C LEU A 699 45.37 -47.76 34.30
N THR A 700 46.37 -47.07 33.76
CA THR A 700 46.18 -45.82 33.03
C THR A 700 45.77 -46.11 31.59
N VAL A 701 44.49 -45.93 31.28
CA VAL A 701 43.94 -46.05 29.92
C VAL A 701 43.93 -44.66 29.27
N GLN A 702 44.84 -44.43 28.33
CA GLN A 702 44.85 -43.23 27.51
C GLN A 702 43.66 -43.22 26.53
N LYS A 703 43.08 -42.04 26.32
CA LYS A 703 42.01 -41.86 25.34
C LYS A 703 42.49 -42.26 23.94
N LYS A 704 41.64 -42.96 23.18
CA LYS A 704 41.96 -43.34 21.80
C LYS A 704 41.78 -42.13 20.88
N ALA A 705 42.79 -41.78 20.08
CA ALA A 705 42.63 -40.74 19.07
C ALA A 705 41.70 -41.25 17.95
N LEU A 706 40.68 -40.45 17.59
CA LEU A 706 39.85 -40.71 16.41
C LEU A 706 40.51 -40.13 15.17
N THR A 707 40.34 -40.83 14.06
CA THR A 707 40.69 -40.34 12.72
C THR A 707 39.42 -39.81 12.06
N VAL A 708 39.15 -38.52 12.27
CA VAL A 708 38.08 -37.78 11.57
C VAL A 708 38.76 -36.81 10.61
N GLY A 709 38.88 -37.21 9.35
CA GLY A 709 39.43 -36.42 8.26
C GLY A 709 38.39 -36.13 7.18
N ASN A 710 38.81 -35.48 6.09
CA ASN A 710 38.00 -35.31 4.88
C ASN A 710 36.63 -34.63 5.12
N ILE A 711 36.55 -33.71 6.09
CA ILE A 711 35.33 -32.92 6.33
C ILE A 711 35.22 -31.83 5.28
N ALA A 712 34.04 -31.71 4.67
CA ALA A 712 33.68 -30.63 3.76
C ALA A 712 32.44 -29.89 4.27
N ALA A 713 32.31 -28.62 3.92
CA ALA A 713 31.02 -27.96 3.99
C ALA A 713 30.12 -28.46 2.83
N VAL A 714 28.81 -28.43 3.05
CA VAL A 714 27.84 -28.87 2.05
C VAL A 714 27.44 -27.67 1.20
N ASP A 715 27.92 -27.67 -0.05
CA ASP A 715 27.49 -26.73 -1.08
C ASP A 715 25.97 -26.79 -1.26
N ARG A 716 25.34 -25.63 -1.41
CA ARG A 716 23.87 -25.53 -1.53
C ARG A 716 23.43 -24.33 -2.36
N PRO A 717 22.23 -24.36 -2.95
CA PRO A 717 21.63 -23.17 -3.54
C PRO A 717 21.45 -22.03 -2.52
N TYR A 718 21.38 -20.81 -3.04
CA TYR A 718 20.86 -19.66 -2.33
C TYR A 718 19.45 -19.95 -1.79
N ALA A 719 19.19 -19.58 -0.53
CA ALA A 719 17.97 -19.93 0.20
C ALA A 719 17.45 -18.74 1.03
N GLY A 720 17.61 -17.52 0.49
CA GLY A 720 17.18 -16.28 1.13
C GLY A 720 18.21 -15.68 2.10
N ARG A 721 17.99 -14.40 2.45
CA ARG A 721 18.94 -13.52 3.14
C ARG A 721 19.39 -14.02 4.52
N ASN A 722 18.53 -14.78 5.20
CA ASN A 722 18.71 -15.19 6.60
C ASN A 722 19.29 -16.61 6.73
N ALA A 723 19.47 -17.34 5.63
CA ALA A 723 20.06 -18.67 5.62
C ALA A 723 21.58 -18.62 5.81
N LEU A 724 22.03 -18.42 7.05
CA LEU A 724 23.45 -18.34 7.44
C LEU A 724 24.04 -19.67 7.93
N SER A 725 23.20 -20.68 8.20
CA SER A 725 23.65 -22.02 8.58
C SER A 725 24.27 -22.78 7.40
N VAL A 726 25.24 -23.62 7.73
CA VAL A 726 26.00 -24.47 6.80
C VAL A 726 26.07 -25.87 7.39
N GLN A 727 25.53 -26.84 6.65
CA GLN A 727 25.70 -28.26 6.98
C GLN A 727 27.14 -28.70 6.65
N LEU A 728 27.67 -29.63 7.43
CA LEU A 728 28.98 -30.24 7.21
C LEU A 728 28.77 -31.71 6.83
N LYS A 729 29.68 -32.28 6.04
CA LYS A 729 29.65 -33.69 5.64
C LYS A 729 31.02 -34.35 5.73
N CYS A 730 31.04 -35.66 5.91
CA CYS A 730 32.21 -36.47 5.62
C CYS A 730 32.29 -36.67 4.10
N ALA A 731 33.27 -36.06 3.43
CA ALA A 731 33.37 -36.06 1.97
C ALA A 731 33.71 -37.44 1.38
N GLU A 732 34.35 -38.31 2.17
CA GLU A 732 34.71 -39.68 1.76
C GLU A 732 33.51 -40.62 1.70
N HIS A 733 32.45 -40.34 2.48
CA HIS A 733 31.22 -41.14 2.55
C HIS A 733 29.98 -40.38 2.04
N ASP A 734 30.16 -39.16 1.53
CA ASP A 734 29.12 -38.19 1.14
C ASP A 734 27.95 -38.04 2.15
N THR A 735 28.21 -38.25 3.44
CA THR A 735 27.17 -38.30 4.48
C THR A 735 27.16 -37.03 5.31
N LEU A 736 25.98 -36.44 5.49
CA LEU A 736 25.76 -35.28 6.35
C LEU A 736 26.13 -35.59 7.81
N LEU A 737 26.80 -34.65 8.47
CA LEU A 737 27.08 -34.67 9.90
C LEU A 737 25.97 -33.94 10.64
N GLY A 738 25.63 -34.44 11.83
CA GLY A 738 24.47 -34.04 12.62
C GLY A 738 24.35 -34.96 13.83
N GLU A 739 23.23 -34.91 14.56
CA GLU A 739 23.09 -35.70 15.79
C GLU A 739 23.09 -37.23 15.58
N GLU A 740 22.87 -37.69 14.34
CA GLU A 740 22.71 -39.12 14.01
C GLU A 740 23.89 -39.76 13.22
N TYR A 741 24.97 -39.03 12.90
CA TYR A 741 26.08 -39.62 12.13
C TYR A 741 26.99 -40.54 12.98
N LEU A 742 26.76 -41.85 12.88
CA LEU A 742 27.49 -42.90 13.60
C LEU A 742 28.91 -43.12 13.06
N LEU A 743 29.92 -43.00 13.93
CA LEU A 743 31.34 -43.24 13.59
C LEU A 743 31.68 -44.74 13.56
N GLY A 744 31.66 -45.33 12.36
CA GLY A 744 32.12 -46.71 12.13
C GLY A 744 33.63 -46.93 12.31
N ALA A 745 34.04 -48.20 12.38
CA ALA A 745 35.40 -48.65 12.72
C ALA A 745 36.54 -48.04 11.87
N GLY A 746 36.26 -47.60 10.64
CA GLY A 746 37.23 -46.89 9.78
C GLY A 746 37.75 -45.58 10.39
N HIS A 747 37.00 -44.93 11.28
CA HIS A 747 37.41 -43.72 11.99
C HIS A 747 38.25 -44.01 13.26
N GLY A 748 38.64 -45.28 13.47
CA GLY A 748 39.38 -45.73 14.65
C GLY A 748 38.52 -46.04 15.87
N THR A 749 37.19 -46.13 15.74
CA THR A 749 36.31 -46.51 16.85
C THR A 749 36.54 -47.96 17.29
N VAL A 750 36.12 -48.30 18.52
CA VAL A 750 36.09 -49.67 19.03
C VAL A 750 34.78 -50.31 18.57
N TYR A 751 34.84 -51.57 18.15
CA TYR A 751 33.66 -52.29 17.66
C TYR A 751 32.58 -52.37 18.75
N GLY A 752 31.38 -51.87 18.44
CA GLY A 752 30.24 -51.82 19.36
C GLY A 752 30.07 -50.49 20.12
N ASP A 753 30.99 -49.53 20.01
CA ASP A 753 30.80 -48.19 20.57
C ASP A 753 29.92 -47.34 19.62
N GLU A 754 28.76 -46.89 20.11
CA GLU A 754 27.92 -45.90 19.41
C GLU A 754 28.39 -44.48 19.75
N LEU A 755 28.94 -43.81 18.73
CA LEU A 755 29.49 -42.46 18.81
C LEU A 755 28.96 -41.63 17.65
N TYR A 756 28.43 -40.46 17.97
CA TYR A 756 27.85 -39.55 16.98
C TYR A 756 28.68 -38.27 16.89
N LEU A 757 28.92 -37.80 15.67
CA LEU A 757 29.65 -36.56 15.41
C LEU A 757 28.69 -35.42 15.08
N LYS A 758 28.38 -34.61 16.09
CA LYS A 758 27.59 -33.41 15.91
C LYS A 758 28.49 -32.27 15.42
N ALA A 759 28.21 -31.79 14.21
CA ALA A 759 29.01 -30.76 13.56
C ALA A 759 28.11 -29.78 12.79
N ALA A 760 28.28 -28.48 13.04
CA ALA A 760 27.55 -27.42 12.35
C ALA A 760 28.45 -26.21 12.07
N GLY A 761 28.22 -25.56 10.93
CA GLY A 761 28.90 -24.34 10.54
C GLY A 761 27.96 -23.17 10.33
N THR A 762 28.52 -21.97 10.32
CA THR A 762 27.87 -20.74 9.87
C THR A 762 28.76 -19.98 8.90
N MET A 763 28.17 -19.09 8.10
CA MET A 763 28.88 -18.17 7.23
C MET A 763 28.40 -16.72 7.45
N ALA A 764 29.28 -15.75 7.21
CA ALA A 764 29.04 -14.35 7.56
C ALA A 764 27.88 -13.66 6.78
N ASN A 765 27.49 -14.20 5.62
CA ASN A 765 26.33 -13.72 4.85
C ASN A 765 25.76 -14.86 3.97
N ALA A 766 24.49 -14.75 3.57
CA ALA A 766 23.79 -15.79 2.82
C ALA A 766 24.00 -15.75 1.28
N ALA A 767 24.64 -14.71 0.73
CA ALA A 767 24.70 -14.47 -0.71
C ALA A 767 25.36 -15.61 -1.51
N ALA A 768 25.04 -15.76 -2.80
CA ALA A 768 25.73 -16.74 -3.63
C ALA A 768 27.22 -16.37 -3.84
N GLY A 769 28.07 -17.37 -4.03
CA GLY A 769 29.52 -17.19 -4.12
C GLY A 769 30.30 -18.47 -3.85
N GLN A 770 31.50 -18.56 -4.43
CA GLN A 770 32.43 -19.68 -4.27
C GLN A 770 33.37 -19.45 -3.09
N GLY A 771 33.87 -20.52 -2.48
CA GLY A 771 34.96 -20.46 -1.49
C GLY A 771 34.61 -19.70 -0.20
N LYS A 772 33.33 -19.60 0.17
CA LYS A 772 32.90 -18.76 1.30
C LYS A 772 33.39 -19.36 2.62
N PRO A 773 34.07 -18.58 3.49
CA PRO A 773 34.63 -19.13 4.73
C PRO A 773 33.52 -19.59 5.68
N VAL A 774 33.64 -20.82 6.16
CA VAL A 774 32.74 -21.43 7.14
C VAL A 774 33.39 -21.39 8.51
N THR A 775 32.70 -20.77 9.47
CA THR A 775 33.06 -20.85 10.89
C THR A 775 32.34 -22.06 11.48
N VAL A 776 33.10 -23.06 11.94
CA VAL A 776 32.54 -24.20 12.67
C VAL A 776 32.05 -23.70 14.03
N THR A 777 30.73 -23.72 14.23
CA THR A 777 30.08 -23.24 15.46
C THR A 777 29.76 -24.37 16.44
N GLU A 778 29.71 -25.61 15.94
CA GLU A 778 29.51 -26.80 16.75
C GLU A 778 30.44 -27.91 16.24
N TRP A 779 31.23 -28.50 17.13
CA TRP A 779 32.14 -29.60 16.84
C TRP A 779 32.29 -30.48 18.08
N GLN A 780 31.37 -31.44 18.23
CA GLN A 780 31.22 -32.22 19.44
C GLN A 780 31.00 -33.70 19.15
N LEU A 781 31.71 -34.54 19.90
CA LEU A 781 31.47 -35.98 19.94
C LEU A 781 30.41 -36.26 21.02
N THR A 782 29.32 -36.92 20.63
CA THR A 782 28.22 -37.36 21.50
C THR A 782 28.09 -38.88 21.47
N GLY A 783 27.18 -39.44 22.29
CA GLY A 783 27.09 -40.88 22.55
C GLY A 783 27.80 -41.30 23.85
N GLY A 784 27.34 -42.38 24.47
CA GLY A 784 27.71 -42.77 25.84
C GLY A 784 29.20 -43.08 26.07
N LYS A 785 29.98 -43.26 25.00
CA LYS A 785 31.42 -43.57 25.03
C LYS A 785 32.32 -42.42 24.58
N ALA A 786 31.77 -41.25 24.23
CA ALA A 786 32.52 -40.11 23.70
C ALA A 786 33.68 -39.66 24.59
N GLY A 787 33.54 -39.77 25.92
CA GLY A 787 34.59 -39.46 26.88
C GLY A 787 35.90 -40.23 26.70
N ASN A 788 35.87 -41.39 26.03
CA ASN A 788 37.01 -42.29 25.86
C ASN A 788 37.95 -41.93 24.72
N TYR A 789 37.52 -40.96 23.91
CA TYR A 789 38.16 -40.63 22.66
C TYR A 789 38.69 -39.20 22.69
N ILE A 790 39.75 -38.97 21.91
CA ILE A 790 40.18 -37.62 21.53
C ILE A 790 39.58 -37.37 20.16
N LEU A 791 38.56 -36.52 20.12
CA LEU A 791 38.11 -35.88 18.89
C LEU A 791 39.25 -34.96 18.41
N PRO A 792 39.72 -35.05 17.15
CA PRO A 792 40.69 -34.10 16.62
C PRO A 792 40.11 -32.67 16.63
N ALA A 793 41.01 -31.68 16.59
CA ALA A 793 40.63 -30.27 16.52
C ALA A 793 39.67 -30.02 15.34
N ALA A 794 38.75 -29.07 15.52
CA ALA A 794 37.78 -28.72 14.48
C ALA A 794 38.50 -28.35 13.16
N PRO A 795 38.01 -28.82 12.00
CA PRO A 795 38.62 -28.53 10.72
C PRO A 795 38.63 -27.02 10.45
N ALA A 796 39.82 -26.47 10.21
CA ALA A 796 40.02 -25.06 9.89
C ALA A 796 40.11 -24.85 8.37
N GLY A 797 39.75 -23.65 7.90
CA GLY A 797 39.82 -23.30 6.48
C GLY A 797 38.73 -23.94 5.62
N LEU A 798 37.65 -24.44 6.21
CA LEU A 798 36.49 -24.93 5.47
C LEU A 798 35.85 -23.81 4.64
N THR A 799 35.47 -24.15 3.41
CA THR A 799 34.76 -23.26 2.50
C THR A 799 33.50 -23.92 1.97
N VAL A 800 32.42 -23.15 1.82
CA VAL A 800 31.19 -23.56 1.15
C VAL A 800 30.97 -22.76 -0.13
N ASN A 801 30.49 -23.41 -1.18
CA ASN A 801 30.00 -22.76 -2.38
C ASN A 801 28.48 -22.63 -2.26
N ILE A 802 27.99 -21.39 -2.29
CA ILE A 802 26.57 -21.11 -2.40
C ILE A 802 26.28 -20.88 -3.88
N THR A 803 25.58 -21.83 -4.50
CA THR A 803 25.22 -21.72 -5.92
C THR A 803 24.09 -20.72 -6.10
N LYS A 804 24.17 -19.99 -7.21
CA LYS A 804 23.09 -19.14 -7.70
C LYS A 804 21.85 -20.00 -8.01
N ILE A 805 20.66 -19.44 -7.80
CA ILE A 805 19.37 -20.06 -8.18
C ILE A 805 18.75 -19.36 -9.39
N ASP A 806 17.80 -19.99 -10.06
CA ASP A 806 17.12 -19.37 -11.20
C ASP A 806 16.03 -18.39 -10.75
N ALA A 807 15.93 -17.25 -11.44
CA ALA A 807 14.77 -16.37 -11.38
C ALA A 807 13.94 -16.65 -12.63
N THR A 808 12.61 -16.74 -12.48
CA THR A 808 11.72 -16.81 -13.65
C THR A 808 11.72 -15.44 -14.34
N PRO A 809 12.27 -15.29 -15.55
CA PRO A 809 12.33 -14.00 -16.22
C PRO A 809 10.93 -13.55 -16.62
N GLN A 810 10.67 -12.26 -16.53
CA GLN A 810 9.42 -11.66 -16.96
C GLN A 810 9.74 -10.55 -17.97
N ASN A 811 9.21 -10.69 -19.18
CA ASN A 811 9.43 -9.69 -20.22
C ASN A 811 8.68 -8.40 -19.88
N GLY A 812 9.30 -7.27 -20.24
CA GLY A 812 8.69 -5.95 -20.22
C GLY A 812 8.15 -5.56 -21.58
N GLU A 813 7.23 -4.61 -21.60
CA GLU A 813 6.82 -3.91 -22.81
C GLU A 813 6.99 -2.41 -22.58
N LEU A 814 7.56 -1.72 -23.56
CA LEU A 814 7.75 -0.28 -23.57
C LEU A 814 7.04 0.30 -24.80
N THR A 815 5.89 0.94 -24.56
CA THR A 815 5.17 1.64 -25.63
C THR A 815 5.96 2.88 -26.05
N VAL A 816 6.22 2.97 -27.35
CA VAL A 816 6.89 4.11 -28.00
C VAL A 816 5.89 4.77 -28.94
N ALA A 817 5.71 6.07 -28.73
CA ALA A 817 4.97 6.95 -29.62
C ALA A 817 5.69 7.14 -30.95
N ASN A 818 4.93 7.12 -32.04
CA ASN A 818 5.44 7.43 -33.37
C ASN A 818 5.70 8.93 -33.59
N GLU A 819 6.22 9.22 -34.77
CA GLU A 819 6.48 10.52 -35.41
C GLU A 819 7.59 11.41 -34.81
N LEU A 820 7.93 11.33 -33.52
CA LEU A 820 8.94 12.23 -32.92
C LEU A 820 10.06 11.59 -32.10
N PRO A 821 11.27 12.18 -32.15
CA PRO A 821 12.35 11.84 -31.23
C PRO A 821 11.95 12.11 -29.77
N LYS A 822 11.89 11.05 -28.96
CA LYS A 822 11.40 11.08 -27.57
C LYS A 822 12.25 10.16 -26.69
N THR A 823 12.43 10.54 -25.42
CA THR A 823 13.20 9.73 -24.46
C THR A 823 12.24 9.00 -23.52
N TYR A 824 12.43 7.68 -23.41
CA TYR A 824 11.66 6.76 -22.61
C TYR A 824 12.53 6.13 -21.53
N THR A 825 11.88 5.63 -20.48
CA THR A 825 12.54 4.99 -19.35
C THR A 825 11.80 3.73 -18.93
N PHE A 826 12.53 2.68 -18.59
CA PHE A 826 11.99 1.41 -18.09
C PHE A 826 12.77 0.95 -16.85
N ASP A 827 12.06 0.54 -15.78
CA ASP A 827 12.65 0.01 -14.54
C ASP A 827 13.02 -1.48 -14.72
N LEU A 828 14.31 -1.79 -14.60
CA LEU A 828 14.85 -3.13 -14.85
C LEU A 828 14.68 -4.08 -13.65
N THR A 829 14.33 -3.56 -12.47
CA THR A 829 14.16 -4.35 -11.25
C THR A 829 12.94 -5.28 -11.31
N GLY A 830 11.96 -4.97 -12.17
CA GLY A 830 10.74 -5.78 -12.37
C GLY A 830 10.83 -6.91 -13.41
N LEU A 831 12.00 -7.16 -14.01
CA LEU A 831 12.16 -8.13 -15.11
C LEU A 831 12.17 -9.62 -14.69
N HIS A 832 11.52 -9.95 -13.59
CA HIS A 832 11.34 -11.31 -13.08
C HIS A 832 10.01 -11.45 -12.33
N ALA A 833 9.50 -12.67 -12.22
CA ALA A 833 8.34 -12.96 -11.39
C ALA A 833 8.60 -12.65 -9.90
N ALA A 834 7.54 -12.45 -9.11
CA ALA A 834 7.65 -12.13 -7.68
C ALA A 834 8.51 -13.17 -6.92
N LEU A 835 9.52 -12.69 -6.20
CA LEU A 835 10.44 -13.54 -5.44
C LEU A 835 9.81 -13.97 -4.09
N PRO A 836 10.15 -15.15 -3.55
CA PRO A 836 9.69 -15.58 -2.23
C PRO A 836 10.12 -14.62 -1.11
N GLU A 837 9.41 -14.65 0.01
CA GLU A 837 9.75 -13.83 1.17
C GLU A 837 11.21 -14.06 1.61
N ASN A 838 11.88 -12.97 2.04
CA ASN A 838 13.31 -12.94 2.38
C ASN A 838 14.30 -13.26 1.23
N HIS A 839 13.86 -13.39 -0.02
CA HIS A 839 14.72 -13.49 -1.20
C HIS A 839 14.89 -12.15 -1.93
N TYR A 840 16.03 -11.96 -2.59
CA TYR A 840 16.39 -10.75 -3.35
C TYR A 840 17.59 -11.04 -4.26
N LEU A 841 17.71 -10.34 -5.39
CA LEU A 841 18.77 -10.55 -6.38
C LEU A 841 20.19 -10.31 -5.85
N GLY A 842 20.37 -9.56 -4.76
CA GLY A 842 21.68 -9.06 -4.34
C GLY A 842 22.06 -7.80 -5.11
N ALA A 843 23.35 -7.54 -5.30
CA ALA A 843 23.75 -6.57 -6.32
C ALA A 843 23.41 -7.17 -7.70
N ALA A 844 22.73 -6.38 -8.54
CA ALA A 844 22.38 -6.74 -9.90
C ALA A 844 23.00 -5.72 -10.84
N GLU A 845 23.66 -6.19 -11.89
CA GLU A 845 24.13 -5.37 -13.00
C GLU A 845 23.30 -5.71 -14.24
N TYR A 846 22.78 -4.69 -14.91
CA TYR A 846 21.95 -4.86 -16.10
C TYR A 846 22.72 -4.45 -17.34
N THR A 847 22.94 -5.41 -18.24
CA THR A 847 23.51 -5.16 -19.57
C THR A 847 22.43 -5.42 -20.61
N ALA A 848 21.99 -4.37 -21.29
CA ALA A 848 21.08 -4.48 -22.41
C ALA A 848 21.85 -4.63 -23.72
N SER A 849 21.29 -5.34 -24.69
CA SER A 849 21.67 -5.27 -26.10
C SER A 849 20.44 -4.99 -26.94
N LEU A 850 20.57 -4.07 -27.88
CA LEU A 850 19.50 -3.66 -28.78
C LEU A 850 19.50 -4.49 -30.05
N GLU A 851 18.34 -5.08 -30.36
CA GLU A 851 17.97 -5.52 -31.71
C GLU A 851 16.95 -4.51 -32.25
N ASP A 852 17.41 -3.61 -33.11
CA ASP A 852 16.57 -2.62 -33.80
C ASP A 852 16.64 -2.91 -35.30
N ASN A 853 15.56 -3.47 -35.83
CA ASN A 853 15.49 -3.88 -37.23
C ASN A 853 15.24 -2.69 -38.17
N ASN A 854 14.82 -1.54 -37.63
CA ASN A 854 14.36 -0.39 -38.39
C ASN A 854 15.27 0.84 -38.23
N GLY A 855 16.11 0.87 -37.19
CA GLY A 855 17.09 1.93 -36.92
C GLY A 855 16.51 3.18 -36.25
N TYR A 856 15.41 3.04 -35.52
CA TYR A 856 14.72 4.17 -34.88
C TYR A 856 15.29 4.55 -33.51
N VAL A 857 16.13 3.73 -32.87
CA VAL A 857 16.77 4.10 -31.59
C VAL A 857 18.03 4.92 -31.84
N GLU A 858 17.93 6.24 -31.62
CA GLU A 858 19.07 7.17 -31.76
C GLU A 858 20.20 6.86 -30.78
N SER A 859 19.86 6.61 -29.50
CA SER A 859 20.83 6.24 -28.46
C SER A 859 20.13 5.64 -27.24
N TRP A 860 20.86 4.87 -26.44
CA TRP A 860 20.35 4.32 -25.18
C TRP A 860 21.48 4.14 -24.16
N ARG A 861 21.11 4.04 -22.88
CA ARG A 861 22.02 3.67 -21.79
C ARG A 861 21.26 3.03 -20.64
N VAL A 862 21.97 2.22 -19.85
CA VAL A 862 21.50 1.80 -18.52
C VAL A 862 22.12 2.75 -17.48
N LEU A 863 21.33 3.22 -16.53
CA LEU A 863 21.78 4.09 -15.44
C LEU A 863 20.89 3.87 -14.21
N ASN A 864 21.48 3.53 -13.07
CA ASN A 864 20.78 3.34 -11.78
C ASN A 864 19.52 2.44 -11.91
N ASP A 865 19.72 1.22 -12.39
CA ASP A 865 18.68 0.20 -12.60
C ASP A 865 17.55 0.58 -13.60
N MET A 866 17.67 1.72 -14.29
CA MET A 866 16.78 2.13 -15.37
C MET A 866 17.46 1.97 -16.74
N LEU A 867 16.71 1.43 -17.71
CA LEU A 867 17.03 1.59 -19.12
C LEU A 867 16.46 2.93 -19.60
N ILE A 868 17.32 3.77 -20.18
CA ILE A 868 16.96 5.05 -20.78
C ILE A 868 17.16 4.93 -22.29
N VAL A 869 16.07 5.03 -23.05
CA VAL A 869 16.08 4.90 -24.52
C VAL A 869 15.69 6.24 -25.14
N ARG A 870 16.53 6.78 -26.02
CA ARG A 870 16.22 7.93 -26.85
C ARG A 870 15.94 7.46 -28.27
N MET A 871 14.70 7.65 -28.69
CA MET A 871 14.22 7.38 -30.03
C MET A 871 14.52 8.57 -30.95
N ASP A 872 14.73 8.28 -32.23
CA ASP A 872 14.54 9.19 -33.35
C ASP A 872 13.06 9.13 -33.81
N SER A 873 12.70 9.84 -34.88
CA SER A 873 11.36 9.81 -35.48
C SER A 873 11.01 8.42 -36.02
N VAL A 874 10.16 7.69 -35.30
CA VAL A 874 9.52 6.45 -35.79
C VAL A 874 8.44 6.85 -36.81
N PRO A 875 8.36 6.27 -38.02
CA PRO A 875 7.35 6.64 -39.02
C PRO A 875 5.91 6.40 -38.55
N GLN A 876 5.02 7.34 -38.90
CA GLN A 876 3.57 7.19 -38.74
C GLN A 876 3.06 5.92 -39.45
N GLY A 877 2.12 5.21 -38.83
CA GLY A 877 1.61 3.91 -39.26
C GLY A 877 2.45 2.70 -38.81
N THR A 878 3.58 2.91 -38.12
CA THR A 878 4.33 1.80 -37.52
C THR A 878 3.53 1.21 -36.37
N SER A 879 3.25 -0.09 -36.40
CA SER A 879 2.46 -0.76 -35.37
C SER A 879 3.08 -2.09 -34.95
N GLY A 880 3.02 -2.38 -33.65
CA GLY A 880 3.60 -3.59 -33.07
C GLY A 880 5.09 -3.49 -32.74
N GLU A 881 5.74 -4.62 -32.51
CA GLU A 881 7.16 -4.72 -32.15
C GLU A 881 8.05 -4.30 -33.33
N PHE A 882 8.90 -3.28 -33.11
CA PHE A 882 9.88 -2.81 -34.11
C PHE A 882 11.33 -2.93 -33.62
N ALA A 883 11.53 -2.85 -32.31
CA ALA A 883 12.83 -3.01 -31.65
C ALA A 883 12.66 -3.78 -30.34
N LYS A 884 13.75 -4.38 -29.88
CA LYS A 884 13.77 -5.17 -28.65
C LYS A 884 15.09 -4.98 -27.92
N PHE A 885 15.01 -4.68 -26.63
CA PHE A 885 16.15 -4.82 -25.75
C PHE A 885 16.16 -6.21 -25.15
N THR A 886 17.20 -6.97 -25.47
CA THR A 886 17.56 -8.19 -24.75
C THR A 886 18.36 -7.76 -23.52
N VAL A 887 17.70 -7.72 -22.36
CA VAL A 887 18.34 -7.34 -21.09
C VAL A 887 18.85 -8.58 -20.39
N LYS A 888 20.17 -8.67 -20.27
CA LYS A 888 20.83 -9.68 -19.43
C LYS A 888 21.04 -9.08 -18.03
N THR A 889 20.48 -9.74 -17.02
CA THR A 889 20.63 -9.40 -15.61
C THR A 889 21.71 -10.27 -14.98
N ALA A 890 22.87 -9.68 -14.66
CA ALA A 890 23.93 -10.33 -13.89
C ALA A 890 23.68 -10.09 -12.39
N SER A 891 23.05 -11.06 -11.74
CA SER A 891 22.71 -11.00 -10.31
C SER A 891 23.84 -11.57 -9.43
N THR A 892 23.95 -11.13 -8.18
CA THR A 892 24.82 -11.79 -7.18
C THR A 892 24.27 -13.15 -6.80
N ASN A 893 22.98 -13.22 -6.44
CA ASN A 893 22.35 -14.40 -5.83
C ASN A 893 21.67 -15.36 -6.83
N TYR A 894 21.39 -14.89 -8.05
CA TYR A 894 20.66 -15.61 -9.07
C TYR A 894 21.51 -15.84 -10.32
N ASN A 895 21.18 -16.89 -11.08
CA ASN A 895 21.79 -17.18 -12.36
C ASN A 895 21.53 -16.03 -13.32
N ASP A 896 22.50 -15.79 -14.19
CA ASP A 896 22.40 -14.74 -15.20
C ASP A 896 21.21 -15.07 -16.11
N PHE A 897 20.15 -14.28 -16.01
CA PHE A 897 18.92 -14.48 -16.77
C PHE A 897 18.74 -13.37 -17.80
N THR A 898 17.88 -13.62 -18.78
CA THR A 898 17.61 -12.69 -19.87
C THR A 898 16.11 -12.46 -19.97
N ALA A 899 15.70 -11.20 -20.01
CA ALA A 899 14.33 -10.79 -20.28
C ALA A 899 14.33 -9.86 -21.50
N GLY A 900 13.28 -9.94 -22.32
CA GLY A 900 13.05 -8.98 -23.39
C GLY A 900 12.28 -7.78 -22.86
N ILE A 901 12.70 -6.57 -23.21
CA ILE A 901 11.82 -5.40 -23.24
C ILE A 901 11.48 -5.17 -24.72
N VAL A 902 10.21 -5.40 -25.06
CA VAL A 902 9.70 -5.19 -26.42
C VAL A 902 9.32 -3.72 -26.57
N LEU A 903 9.89 -3.03 -27.56
CA LEU A 903 9.44 -1.69 -27.94
C LEU A 903 8.33 -1.82 -28.96
N LYS A 904 7.11 -1.44 -28.56
CA LYS A 904 5.94 -1.43 -29.44
C LYS A 904 5.67 -0.02 -29.94
N ALA A 905 5.64 0.12 -31.25
CA ALA A 905 5.20 1.33 -31.91
C ALA A 905 3.69 1.45 -31.75
N GLN A 906 3.27 2.61 -31.27
CA GLN A 906 1.88 3.05 -31.27
C GLN A 906 1.86 4.43 -31.94
N ASP A 907 0.94 4.62 -32.88
CA ASP A 907 0.68 5.95 -33.43
C ASP A 907 0.20 6.87 -32.31
N GLU A 908 1.09 7.76 -31.86
CA GLU A 908 0.72 8.94 -31.10
C GLU A 908 0.25 9.94 -32.16
N VAL A 909 -1.03 10.29 -32.12
CA VAL A 909 -1.59 11.22 -33.08
C VAL A 909 -0.95 12.59 -32.79
N LEU A 910 -0.06 13.05 -33.67
CA LEU A 910 0.66 14.29 -33.41
C LEU A 910 -0.08 15.51 -33.93
N GLY A 911 -0.04 16.57 -33.12
CA GLY A 911 -0.54 17.85 -33.55
C GLY A 911 0.43 18.54 -34.50
N SER A 912 -0.10 19.09 -35.59
CA SER A 912 0.69 19.93 -36.50
C SER A 912 0.10 21.32 -36.73
N ILE A 913 1.01 22.30 -36.87
CA ILE A 913 0.71 23.68 -37.23
C ILE A 913 1.48 23.99 -38.51
N THR A 914 0.77 24.11 -39.62
CA THR A 914 1.35 24.53 -40.90
C THR A 914 1.17 26.02 -41.11
N LEU A 915 2.26 26.74 -41.34
CA LEU A 915 2.27 28.14 -41.75
C LEU A 915 2.63 28.22 -43.24
N ALA A 916 1.90 29.02 -44.01
CA ALA A 916 2.22 29.30 -45.41
C ALA A 916 2.09 30.80 -45.72
N ASN A 917 2.99 31.37 -46.54
CA ASN A 917 2.94 32.79 -46.89
C ASN A 917 2.77 33.02 -48.41
N THR A 918 1.83 33.88 -48.78
CA THR A 918 1.60 34.34 -50.16
C THR A 918 1.75 35.85 -50.23
N VAL A 919 2.62 36.36 -51.09
CA VAL A 919 2.87 37.80 -51.26
C VAL A 919 2.32 38.28 -52.61
N ALA A 920 1.48 39.32 -52.59
CA ALA A 920 0.68 39.77 -53.73
C ALA A 920 0.54 41.29 -53.85
N GLY A 921 0.06 41.77 -55.00
CA GLY A 921 -0.11 43.19 -55.30
C GLY A 921 1.04 43.81 -56.10
N ASN A 922 0.77 44.91 -56.80
CA ASN A 922 1.68 45.47 -57.81
C ASN A 922 2.92 46.17 -57.22
N GLY A 923 2.93 46.46 -55.91
CA GLY A 923 4.07 47.06 -55.21
C GLY A 923 4.82 46.09 -54.29
N ALA A 924 4.60 44.78 -54.45
CA ALA A 924 5.06 43.77 -53.51
C ALA A 924 6.40 43.11 -53.91
N ASP A 925 7.27 42.97 -52.92
CA ASP A 925 8.52 42.21 -53.01
C ASP A 925 8.25 40.74 -52.61
N LYS A 926 8.43 39.84 -53.57
CA LYS A 926 8.20 38.40 -53.38
C LYS A 926 9.41 37.66 -52.77
N VAL A 927 10.57 38.29 -52.71
CA VAL A 927 11.81 37.74 -52.12
C VAL A 927 11.90 38.07 -50.63
N LEU A 928 11.20 39.12 -50.18
CA LEU A 928 11.12 39.50 -48.78
C LEU A 928 10.53 38.37 -47.92
N ALA A 929 11.31 37.89 -46.95
CA ALA A 929 10.84 36.97 -45.93
C ALA A 929 10.07 37.73 -44.84
N PHE A 930 8.91 37.21 -44.45
CA PHE A 930 8.09 37.73 -43.37
C PHE A 930 8.30 36.87 -42.13
N ARG A 931 8.41 37.51 -40.96
CA ARG A 931 8.67 36.84 -39.68
C ARG A 931 7.39 36.57 -38.92
N TYR A 932 7.27 35.36 -38.39
CA TYR A 932 6.16 34.86 -37.60
C TYR A 932 6.69 34.37 -36.26
N THR A 933 5.95 34.61 -35.18
CA THR A 933 6.20 34.01 -33.86
C THR A 933 5.07 33.03 -33.56
N VAL A 934 5.42 31.77 -33.33
CA VAL A 934 4.51 30.72 -32.85
C VAL A 934 4.77 30.54 -31.36
N GLN A 935 3.85 30.97 -30.51
CA GLN A 935 3.86 30.66 -29.08
C GLN A 935 3.02 29.41 -28.83
N LEU A 936 3.50 28.54 -27.95
CA LEU A 936 2.88 27.29 -27.55
C LEU A 936 2.82 27.20 -26.02
N LYS A 937 1.68 26.79 -25.48
CA LYS A 937 1.45 26.64 -24.04
C LYS A 937 0.62 25.41 -23.72
N ASP A 938 0.85 24.83 -22.54
CA ASP A 938 0.05 23.70 -22.06
C ASP A 938 -1.27 24.12 -21.42
N GLU A 939 -2.05 23.11 -21.00
CA GLU A 939 -3.37 23.21 -20.36
C GLU A 939 -3.39 24.05 -19.06
N ALA A 940 -2.24 24.38 -18.48
CA ALA A 940 -2.12 25.26 -17.31
C ALA A 940 -1.43 26.60 -17.67
N ASP A 941 -1.51 27.00 -18.94
CA ASP A 941 -0.91 28.21 -19.54
C ASP A 941 0.64 28.30 -19.41
N ASN A 942 1.31 27.19 -19.08
CA ASN A 942 2.77 27.18 -18.97
C ASN A 942 3.42 27.13 -20.35
N PRO A 943 4.56 27.82 -20.56
CA PRO A 943 5.40 27.69 -21.74
C PRO A 943 5.68 26.23 -22.17
N TYR A 944 5.20 25.83 -23.34
CA TYR A 944 5.56 24.52 -23.91
C TYR A 944 6.99 24.57 -24.45
N THR A 945 7.93 23.99 -23.71
CA THR A 945 9.37 23.92 -24.09
C THR A 945 9.75 22.56 -24.72
N GLY A 946 8.75 21.80 -25.18
CA GLY A 946 8.94 20.49 -25.79
C GLY A 946 9.69 20.54 -27.13
N THR A 947 10.22 19.40 -27.57
CA THR A 947 10.92 19.31 -28.87
C THR A 947 9.90 19.18 -29.99
N LEU A 948 10.12 19.91 -31.08
CA LEU A 948 9.26 19.92 -32.26
C LEU A 948 10.09 19.59 -33.49
N SER A 949 9.56 18.76 -34.39
CA SER A 949 10.09 18.68 -35.74
C SER A 949 9.46 19.76 -36.61
N TYR A 950 10.16 20.14 -37.67
CA TYR A 950 9.64 21.05 -38.68
C TYR A 950 10.07 20.65 -40.09
N GLU A 951 9.13 20.73 -41.02
CA GLU A 951 9.34 20.41 -42.43
C GLU A 951 8.80 21.54 -43.32
N GLY A 952 9.35 21.71 -44.52
CA GLY A 952 8.91 22.75 -45.46
C GLY A 952 10.05 23.44 -46.19
N THR A 953 9.77 24.64 -46.70
CA THR A 953 10.69 25.42 -47.54
C THR A 953 11.10 26.76 -46.92
N GLY A 954 10.45 27.19 -45.83
CA GLY A 954 10.88 28.33 -45.01
C GLY A 954 11.93 27.95 -43.96
N THR A 955 12.25 28.89 -43.07
CA THR A 955 13.28 28.68 -42.03
C THR A 955 12.72 28.89 -40.62
N VAL A 956 13.22 28.11 -39.64
CA VAL A 956 12.87 28.23 -38.22
C VAL A 956 14.12 28.62 -37.44
N SER A 957 14.02 29.70 -36.65
CA SER A 957 15.14 30.22 -35.87
C SER A 957 15.57 29.24 -34.78
N GLY A 958 16.88 29.01 -34.65
CA GLY A 958 17.44 28.01 -33.74
C GLY A 958 17.22 26.55 -34.17
N GLY A 959 16.49 26.30 -35.26
CA GLY A 959 16.27 24.96 -35.79
C GLY A 959 17.51 24.41 -36.50
N GLN A 960 17.81 23.12 -36.30
CA GLN A 960 18.87 22.36 -36.98
C GLN A 960 18.31 20.99 -37.39
N ASP A 961 18.69 20.49 -38.56
CA ASP A 961 18.31 19.16 -39.08
C ASP A 961 16.80 18.82 -39.00
N GLY A 962 15.94 19.84 -39.17
CA GLY A 962 14.49 19.68 -39.12
C GLY A 962 13.90 19.58 -37.69
N ILE A 963 14.68 19.93 -36.66
CA ILE A 963 14.24 19.95 -35.26
C ILE A 963 14.43 21.36 -34.68
N ALA A 964 13.42 21.86 -33.97
CA ALA A 964 13.46 23.11 -33.24
C ALA A 964 12.91 22.92 -31.81
N ARG A 965 13.28 23.83 -30.91
CA ARG A 965 12.73 23.90 -29.55
C ARG A 965 12.24 25.31 -29.30
N PRO A 966 11.00 25.50 -28.80
CA PRO A 966 10.58 26.80 -28.32
C PRO A 966 11.49 27.28 -27.18
N ASP A 967 11.62 28.59 -27.05
CA ASP A 967 12.36 29.20 -25.95
C ASP A 967 11.65 29.00 -24.59
N ALA A 968 12.22 29.54 -23.51
CA ALA A 968 11.67 29.42 -22.16
C ALA A 968 10.29 30.09 -21.97
N GLN A 969 9.79 30.81 -22.99
CA GLN A 969 8.47 31.44 -23.04
C GLN A 969 7.51 30.71 -23.99
N GLY A 970 7.94 29.56 -24.54
CA GLY A 970 7.15 28.71 -25.43
C GLY A 970 7.15 29.21 -26.87
N CYS A 971 8.07 30.11 -27.25
CA CYS A 971 8.06 30.79 -28.55
C CYS A 971 9.07 30.19 -29.55
N LEU A 972 8.63 30.06 -30.80
CA LEU A 972 9.45 29.79 -31.98
C LEU A 972 9.31 30.93 -32.99
N THR A 973 10.40 31.27 -33.68
CA THR A 973 10.38 32.23 -34.79
C THR A 973 10.49 31.50 -36.13
N VAL A 974 9.57 31.76 -37.06
CA VAL A 974 9.54 31.21 -38.42
C VAL A 974 9.64 32.34 -39.45
N GLU A 975 10.42 32.17 -40.51
CA GLU A 975 10.53 33.14 -41.61
C GLU A 975 10.14 32.51 -42.96
N LEU A 976 9.15 33.12 -43.64
CA LEU A 976 8.58 32.66 -44.92
C LEU A 976 8.56 33.79 -45.95
N ALA A 977 9.17 33.58 -47.12
CA ALA A 977 8.97 34.38 -48.33
C ALA A 977 7.77 33.88 -49.16
N HIS A 978 7.54 34.46 -50.34
CA HIS A 978 6.39 34.10 -51.17
C HIS A 978 6.41 32.63 -51.63
N GLY A 979 5.32 31.91 -51.31
CA GLY A 979 5.12 30.52 -51.71
C GLY A 979 5.83 29.51 -50.81
N GLN A 980 6.50 29.96 -49.75
CA GLN A 980 7.10 29.09 -48.75
C GLN A 980 6.09 28.72 -47.65
N SER A 981 6.33 27.54 -47.06
CA SER A 981 5.61 27.04 -45.89
C SER A 981 6.57 26.35 -44.91
N VAL A 982 6.13 26.22 -43.66
CA VAL A 982 6.73 25.39 -42.61
C VAL A 982 5.61 24.72 -41.84
N THR A 983 5.67 23.40 -41.67
CA THR A 983 4.81 22.60 -40.79
C THR A 983 5.60 22.24 -39.54
N LEU A 984 5.14 22.68 -38.37
CA LEU A 984 5.66 22.26 -37.06
C LEU A 984 4.87 21.03 -36.59
N LYS A 985 5.54 20.00 -36.07
CA LYS A 985 4.94 18.79 -35.49
C LYS A 985 5.50 18.53 -34.10
N GLY A 986 4.63 18.15 -33.18
CA GLY A 986 4.94 17.93 -31.75
C GLY A 986 3.99 16.91 -31.13
N SER A 987 4.27 16.50 -29.89
CA SER A 987 3.20 16.08 -28.96
C SER A 987 2.38 17.32 -28.54
N LEU A 988 1.81 17.99 -29.56
CA LEU A 988 0.92 19.15 -29.48
C LEU A 988 -0.54 18.72 -29.29
N GLN A 989 -0.86 17.47 -29.62
CA GLN A 989 -2.05 16.83 -29.09
C GLN A 989 -1.68 16.22 -27.73
N ARG A 990 -2.44 16.61 -26.72
CA ARG A 990 -2.52 16.01 -25.39
C ARG A 990 -3.98 15.78 -25.08
N ASP A 991 -4.29 15.02 -24.03
CA ASP A 991 -5.67 14.72 -23.64
C ASP A 991 -6.48 16.01 -23.37
N LYS A 992 -5.84 17.08 -22.85
CA LYS A 992 -6.42 18.44 -22.74
C LYS A 992 -5.84 19.49 -23.71
N GLY A 993 -4.94 19.06 -24.60
CA GLY A 993 -4.38 19.84 -25.69
C GLY A 993 -3.22 20.81 -25.39
N ILE A 994 -2.67 21.39 -26.46
CA ILE A 994 -1.71 22.51 -26.44
C ILE A 994 -2.34 23.71 -27.14
N ALA A 995 -2.35 24.86 -26.47
CA ALA A 995 -2.76 26.13 -27.06
C ALA A 995 -1.62 26.69 -27.92
N TYR A 996 -1.96 27.23 -29.09
CA TYR A 996 -1.03 27.91 -29.98
C TYR A 996 -1.49 29.34 -30.29
N THR A 997 -0.54 30.24 -30.50
CA THR A 997 -0.77 31.60 -30.99
C THR A 997 0.30 31.99 -31.99
N VAL A 998 -0.11 32.36 -33.20
CA VAL A 998 0.77 32.74 -34.30
C VAL A 998 0.58 34.21 -34.65
N THR A 999 1.63 35.01 -34.49
CA THR A 999 1.63 36.44 -34.79
C THR A 999 2.64 36.76 -35.89
N GLN A 1000 2.28 37.60 -36.86
CA GLN A 1000 3.21 38.09 -37.87
C GLN A 1000 3.80 39.44 -37.43
N GLN A 1001 5.12 39.61 -37.54
CA GLN A 1001 5.74 40.92 -37.36
C GLN A 1001 5.23 41.90 -38.43
N GLN A 1002 4.79 43.08 -38.00
CA GLN A 1002 4.27 44.12 -38.88
C GLN A 1002 5.35 44.64 -39.84
N VAL A 1003 5.04 44.66 -41.14
CA VAL A 1003 5.96 45.12 -42.21
C VAL A 1003 5.36 46.34 -42.92
N PRO A 1004 6.01 47.53 -42.87
CA PRO A 1004 5.45 48.76 -43.41
C PRO A 1004 4.98 48.70 -44.87
N GLY A 1005 3.71 49.04 -45.08
CA GLY A 1005 3.07 49.10 -46.39
C GLY A 1005 2.55 47.77 -46.93
N TYR A 1006 2.59 46.68 -46.15
CA TYR A 1006 1.84 45.45 -46.46
C TYR A 1006 0.58 45.37 -45.61
N ALA A 1007 -0.55 45.08 -46.23
CA ALA A 1007 -1.75 44.63 -45.55
C ALA A 1007 -1.71 43.10 -45.44
N VAL A 1008 -1.94 42.56 -44.25
CA VAL A 1008 -1.99 41.12 -43.99
C VAL A 1008 -3.43 40.65 -43.85
N ALA A 1009 -3.74 39.54 -44.51
CA ALA A 1009 -4.95 38.75 -44.27
C ALA A 1009 -4.55 37.31 -43.94
N THR A 1010 -5.33 36.64 -43.10
CA THR A 1010 -5.09 35.26 -42.67
C THR A 1010 -6.27 34.38 -43.05
N VAL A 1011 -5.99 33.12 -43.37
CA VAL A 1011 -6.98 32.06 -43.55
C VAL A 1011 -6.52 30.84 -42.79
N THR A 1012 -7.27 30.46 -41.78
CA THR A 1012 -7.06 29.24 -41.01
C THR A 1012 -7.89 28.11 -41.61
N GLN A 1013 -7.36 26.90 -41.57
CA GLN A 1013 -8.10 25.70 -41.89
C GLN A 1013 -7.68 24.60 -40.92
N GLU A 1014 -8.59 24.24 -40.03
CA GLU A 1014 -8.45 23.11 -39.14
C GLU A 1014 -8.80 21.82 -39.90
N GLU A 1015 -8.27 20.69 -39.45
CA GLU A 1015 -8.47 19.39 -40.09
C GLU A 1015 -9.95 19.00 -40.15
N GLY A 1016 -10.43 18.62 -41.34
CA GLY A 1016 -11.87 18.41 -41.60
C GLY A 1016 -12.72 19.69 -41.63
N GLY A 1017 -12.20 20.82 -41.16
CA GLY A 1017 -12.89 22.10 -41.04
C GLY A 1017 -12.94 22.95 -42.31
N ALA A 1018 -13.86 23.92 -42.29
CA ALA A 1018 -13.97 24.95 -43.31
C ALA A 1018 -12.84 25.99 -43.20
N LYS A 1019 -12.52 26.66 -44.31
CA LYS A 1019 -11.55 27.76 -44.33
C LYS A 1019 -12.13 29.01 -43.69
N THR A 1020 -11.61 29.43 -42.54
CA THR A 1020 -12.04 30.60 -41.78
C THR A 1020 -11.09 31.78 -41.99
N PRO A 1021 -11.58 32.98 -42.35
CA PRO A 1021 -10.75 34.19 -42.38
C PRO A 1021 -10.34 34.60 -40.96
N GLY A 1022 -9.04 34.78 -40.72
CA GLY A 1022 -8.51 35.26 -39.45
C GLY A 1022 -8.37 36.79 -39.42
N THR A 1023 -7.94 37.32 -38.27
CA THR A 1023 -7.67 38.76 -38.09
C THR A 1023 -6.20 39.10 -38.32
N SER A 1024 -5.89 40.39 -38.49
CA SER A 1024 -4.52 40.89 -38.66
C SER A 1024 -3.69 40.95 -37.36
N ALA A 1025 -4.27 40.59 -36.22
CA ALA A 1025 -3.59 40.59 -34.92
C ALA A 1025 -2.81 39.30 -34.65
N GLY A 1026 -3.29 38.18 -35.20
CA GLY A 1026 -2.73 36.84 -35.00
C GLY A 1026 -3.77 35.76 -35.29
N VAL A 1027 -3.35 34.51 -35.19
CA VAL A 1027 -4.22 33.32 -35.26
C VAL A 1027 -3.90 32.44 -34.06
N SER A 1028 -4.92 32.14 -33.26
CA SER A 1028 -4.81 31.30 -32.08
C SER A 1028 -5.85 30.18 -32.12
N GLY A 1029 -5.55 29.09 -31.42
CA GLY A 1029 -6.42 27.93 -31.27
C GLY A 1029 -5.75 26.89 -30.38
N SER A 1030 -6.30 25.68 -30.32
CA SER A 1030 -5.71 24.55 -29.60
C SER A 1030 -5.62 23.31 -30.48
N LEU A 1031 -4.68 22.43 -30.14
CA LEU A 1031 -4.56 21.09 -30.74
C LEU A 1031 -4.78 20.07 -29.62
N ALA A 1032 -5.66 19.07 -29.82
CA ALA A 1032 -6.03 18.12 -28.76
C ALA A 1032 -6.29 16.71 -29.32
N LEU A 1033 -6.12 15.68 -28.48
CA LEU A 1033 -6.21 14.26 -28.90
C LEU A 1033 -7.62 13.82 -29.33
N GLU A 1034 -8.66 14.48 -28.82
CA GLU A 1034 -10.05 14.29 -29.23
C GLU A 1034 -10.64 15.51 -29.98
N GLY A 1035 -9.85 16.56 -30.16
CA GLY A 1035 -10.26 17.83 -30.79
C GLY A 1035 -9.62 18.08 -32.16
N VAL A 1036 -9.25 19.33 -32.44
CA VAL A 1036 -8.53 19.70 -33.66
C VAL A 1036 -7.14 19.06 -33.64
N LYS A 1037 -6.84 18.28 -34.68
CA LYS A 1037 -5.62 17.47 -34.75
C LYS A 1037 -4.52 18.12 -35.58
N ASN A 1038 -4.89 18.78 -36.67
CA ASN A 1038 -3.95 19.53 -37.51
C ASN A 1038 -4.55 20.87 -37.92
N VAL A 1039 -3.73 21.90 -38.07
CA VAL A 1039 -4.16 23.22 -38.55
C VAL A 1039 -3.22 23.78 -39.61
N HIS A 1040 -3.80 24.44 -40.62
CA HIS A 1040 -3.10 25.11 -41.68
C HIS A 1040 -3.46 26.60 -41.73
N ILE A 1041 -2.50 27.47 -41.46
CA ILE A 1041 -2.64 28.93 -41.37
C ILE A 1041 -1.93 29.57 -42.55
N ALA A 1042 -2.69 30.08 -43.51
CA ALA A 1042 -2.19 30.79 -44.68
C ALA A 1042 -2.23 32.31 -44.47
N TYR A 1043 -1.08 32.96 -44.56
CA TYR A 1043 -0.93 34.41 -44.56
C TYR A 1043 -0.86 34.95 -46.00
N ALA A 1044 -1.61 36.02 -46.27
CA ALA A 1044 -1.65 36.73 -47.53
C ALA A 1044 -1.18 38.18 -47.32
N ASN A 1045 0.06 38.47 -47.69
CA ASN A 1045 0.69 39.78 -47.55
C ASN A 1045 0.56 40.59 -48.85
N THR A 1046 -0.27 41.64 -48.83
CA THR A 1046 -0.62 42.41 -50.04
C THR A 1046 -0.10 43.85 -49.98
N LYS A 1047 0.60 44.30 -51.03
CA LYS A 1047 1.09 45.69 -51.15
C LYS A 1047 0.64 46.36 -52.44
N GLN A 1048 -0.18 47.40 -52.29
CA GLN A 1048 -0.61 48.25 -53.40
C GLN A 1048 0.44 49.33 -53.70
N GLY A 1049 0.61 49.67 -54.97
CA GLY A 1049 1.47 50.77 -55.39
C GLY A 1049 0.85 52.12 -55.07
N GLY A 1050 1.61 53.03 -54.45
CA GLY A 1050 1.12 54.36 -54.09
C GLY A 1050 0.90 55.26 -55.31
N GLY A 1051 -0.22 55.97 -55.34
CA GLY A 1051 -0.55 57.04 -56.29
C GLY A 1051 -1.27 58.18 -55.56
N GLU A 1052 -1.00 59.41 -55.98
CA GLU A 1052 -1.39 60.63 -55.25
C GLU A 1052 -2.89 61.03 -55.40
N THR A 1053 -3.26 62.03 -54.61
CA THR A 1053 -4.60 62.59 -54.34
C THR A 1053 -5.47 62.96 -55.54
N GLY A 1054 -6.80 62.79 -55.38
CA GLY A 1054 -7.82 63.48 -56.18
C GLY A 1054 -9.23 63.25 -55.62
N GLY A 1055 -9.93 64.30 -55.19
CA GLY A 1055 -11.25 64.19 -54.54
C GLY A 1055 -12.45 64.15 -55.51
N GLY A 1056 -13.57 63.58 -55.07
CA GLY A 1056 -14.84 63.56 -55.82
C GLY A 1056 -15.98 62.95 -55.02
N THR A 1057 -17.14 63.60 -55.03
CA THR A 1057 -18.34 63.23 -54.24
C THR A 1057 -19.18 62.12 -54.86
N SER A 1058 -19.77 61.24 -54.04
CA SER A 1058 -21.21 60.86 -54.02
C SER A 1058 -21.49 59.39 -53.62
N THR A 1059 -22.43 59.21 -52.69
CA THR A 1059 -23.22 58.00 -52.46
C THR A 1059 -24.57 58.10 -53.20
N PRO A 1060 -25.39 57.02 -53.29
CA PRO A 1060 -25.09 55.60 -53.35
C PRO A 1060 -25.79 54.88 -54.54
N ALA A 1061 -25.48 53.61 -54.82
CA ALA A 1061 -26.30 52.76 -55.71
C ALA A 1061 -26.33 51.29 -55.28
N GLN A 1062 -27.50 50.66 -55.39
CA GLN A 1062 -27.83 49.30 -54.94
C GLN A 1062 -28.31 48.46 -56.14
N LYS A 1063 -27.93 47.16 -56.21
CA LYS A 1063 -28.47 46.01 -57.01
C LYS A 1063 -27.40 45.24 -57.81
N PRO A 1064 -27.69 43.99 -58.28
CA PRO A 1064 -28.72 43.02 -57.85
C PRO A 1064 -28.22 41.58 -57.62
N ASN A 1065 -29.08 40.76 -57.02
CA ASN A 1065 -28.96 39.31 -56.87
C ASN A 1065 -29.38 38.54 -58.15
N PRO A 1066 -28.63 37.50 -58.57
CA PRO A 1066 -29.15 36.33 -59.29
C PRO A 1066 -28.61 35.00 -58.72
N LYS A 1067 -29.31 33.85 -58.73
CA LYS A 1067 -30.64 33.46 -59.25
C LYS A 1067 -31.02 32.10 -58.62
N THR A 1068 -32.31 31.84 -58.43
CA THR A 1068 -32.87 30.50 -58.13
C THR A 1068 -32.80 29.57 -59.36
N GLY A 1069 -32.83 28.24 -59.16
CA GLY A 1069 -32.66 27.30 -60.29
C GLY A 1069 -32.98 25.81 -60.13
N ALA A 1070 -33.55 25.32 -59.02
CA ALA A 1070 -34.27 24.04 -58.91
C ALA A 1070 -35.02 24.01 -57.56
#